data_AF-A0A2N2JE33-F1
#
_entry.id   AF-A0A2N2JE33-F1
#
_cell.length_a   1.000
_cell.length_b   1.000
_cell.length_c   1.000
_cell.angle_alpha   90.00
_cell.angle_beta   90.00
_cell.angle_gamma   90.00
#
_symmetry.space_group_name_H-M   'P 1'
#
loop_
_entity.id
_entity.type
_entity.pdbx_description
1 polymer ?
#
loop_
_entity_poly.entity_id
_entity_poly.type
_entity_poly.pdbx_seq_one_letter_code
_entity_poly.pdbx_strand_id
1 'polypeptide(L)'
;MRCRHPRSPHPSSLLPALAALLALAGAAACGSDPAAPADVADTADTAALDAADTADIAASHTGVVGDEIGDFIRISDDATALITLHRTGDSAPVRVGLAGLVLGVVPELDEGRVYDPWYLEPGVFLYQLYAPLDGLTWHTATAVDGVEVDPDGQHAVVRLTFGELGAGALDITRAAAGRFDLRWTAPTITDGVPVFFRLIASVSAAERYYGLGEHFDHVQHRGTRRAMQLEAAETESGYNEAHVPIPLLIGTDAWGLYVDSRRPGVFDVAATAADELRVTYGLGAGHADGLRFHLFAAEHPLDITRFYYDLTGAPGDVPAWAFGPWIWRDEVDDQAAVEADLQTLRDLDLATTGYWIDRPYASAVNSFDFLPANYPDPAAMMQKARDLGFAMALWHTPYLDPGDPATADAYDAAEAAGYFAPVMGTALARWGPPIDFTNPDAVSYWRSGLAAYRDLGIVGYKLDYGEEVVVGAVGIRFPWRFHDGSDELTMHRGYQLGYHATYRAMLPEAGGFLLCRAGVAGDQVHGTIIWPGDIDADLSRFGDAVAKASGETYVAVGGLPSAVVAGSSLGPSGFPLFAADTGGYRHTPPDRETYVRWIEQSALSPVMQVGTGSNDLPWSLGPDHADDPELLALYRRYARLHLRLVPYLYALWARTRSDGRAIQRPLGLAHPELGVDPDDVYLLGDDLLVAPVVTAGATERTFSLPAGAWVDWWTGARHEGGGDLTTAAPLEVIPLLVRAGAPIPMFHPEIDTLVAPTAVDPAIHAATDPGGDRLWVRVAPGPAGAFTTAGGVTVRQAPTAAGATELSRDGAGAVVFELFGAGAGGAPVGDGWIRVSDPAAFDGTPGTWARDDEAAGGTVWIGLAPDATAVAIAPAN
;
A
#
# COMPACT_ATOMS: atom_id res chain seq x y z
N MET A 1 30.62 -39.77 6.56
CA MET A 1 29.81 -40.51 5.56
C MET A 1 28.44 -40.84 6.14
N ARG A 2 27.46 -39.97 5.87
CA ARG A 2 26.02 -40.25 5.76
C ARG A 2 25.44 -39.00 5.12
N CYS A 3 25.21 -39.07 3.81
CA CYS A 3 24.66 -37.98 3.01
C CYS A 3 23.23 -37.69 3.50
N ARG A 4 22.95 -36.44 3.89
CA ARG A 4 21.58 -35.93 3.99
C ARG A 4 21.19 -35.44 2.59
N HIS A 5 20.08 -35.97 2.07
CA HIS A 5 19.44 -35.47 0.85
C HIS A 5 18.82 -34.11 1.12
N PRO A 6 18.96 -33.11 0.23
CA PRO A 6 18.02 -32.00 0.20
C PRO A 6 16.73 -32.51 -0.44
N ARG A 7 15.61 -32.44 0.30
CA ARG A 7 14.28 -32.50 -0.29
C ARG A 7 13.69 -31.11 -0.18
N SER A 8 13.99 -30.26 -1.16
CA SER A 8 13.00 -29.32 -1.67
C SER A 8 12.75 -29.75 -3.12
N PRO A 9 11.53 -30.16 -3.49
CA PRO A 9 11.11 -30.08 -4.86
C PRO A 9 10.58 -28.66 -5.07
N HIS A 10 11.30 -27.84 -5.83
CA HIS A 10 10.67 -26.68 -6.47
C HIS A 10 9.40 -27.15 -7.20
N PRO A 11 8.23 -26.53 -6.98
CA PRO A 11 7.00 -26.95 -7.63
C PRO A 11 7.00 -26.45 -9.07
N SER A 12 7.44 -27.28 -10.00
CA SER A 12 7.13 -27.16 -11.42
C SER A 12 5.74 -27.73 -11.75
N SER A 13 4.76 -27.57 -10.84
CA SER A 13 3.40 -28.12 -10.99
C SER A 13 2.41 -27.20 -11.71
N LEU A 14 2.74 -25.93 -11.95
CA LEU A 14 1.92 -25.04 -12.77
C LEU A 14 2.02 -25.37 -14.27
N LEU A 15 3.19 -25.80 -14.76
CA LEU A 15 3.40 -26.12 -16.17
C LEU A 15 2.52 -27.28 -16.68
N PRO A 16 2.34 -28.41 -15.96
CA PRO A 16 1.45 -29.49 -16.39
C PRO A 16 -0.04 -29.09 -16.37
N ALA A 17 -0.48 -28.29 -15.39
CA ALA A 17 -1.86 -27.84 -15.28
C ALA A 17 -2.21 -26.80 -16.36
N LEU A 18 -1.31 -25.83 -16.60
CA LEU A 18 -1.42 -24.85 -17.67
C LEU A 18 -1.27 -25.51 -19.05
N ALA A 19 -0.37 -26.50 -19.20
CA ALA A 19 -0.26 -27.29 -20.43
C ALA A 19 -1.47 -28.19 -20.66
N ALA A 20 -2.12 -28.71 -19.62
CA ALA A 20 -3.37 -29.46 -19.71
C ALA A 20 -4.55 -28.56 -20.09
N LEU A 21 -4.62 -27.33 -19.54
CA LEU A 21 -5.58 -26.29 -19.91
C LEU A 21 -5.37 -25.82 -21.36
N LEU A 22 -4.13 -25.60 -21.79
CA LEU A 22 -3.77 -25.29 -23.18
C LEU A 22 -4.07 -26.46 -24.13
N ALA A 23 -3.89 -27.71 -23.68
CA ALA A 23 -4.24 -28.91 -24.45
C ALA A 23 -5.78 -29.10 -24.57
N LEU A 24 -6.55 -28.74 -23.54
CA LEU A 24 -8.01 -28.73 -23.57
C LEU A 24 -8.55 -27.62 -24.48
N ALA A 25 -7.97 -26.42 -24.44
CA ALA A 25 -8.29 -25.33 -25.36
C ALA A 25 -7.93 -25.69 -26.83
N GLY A 26 -6.80 -26.38 -27.05
CA GLY A 26 -6.41 -26.89 -28.36
C GLY A 26 -7.28 -28.04 -28.90
N ALA A 27 -7.89 -28.84 -28.01
CA ALA A 27 -8.80 -29.92 -28.40
C ALA A 27 -10.18 -29.41 -28.84
N ALA A 28 -10.65 -28.27 -28.32
CA ALA A 28 -11.88 -27.60 -28.77
C ALA A 28 -11.72 -26.91 -30.14
N ALA A 29 -10.48 -26.60 -30.56
CA ALA A 29 -10.17 -25.92 -31.82
C ALA A 29 -9.87 -26.86 -33.01
N CYS A 30 -9.77 -28.18 -32.79
CA CYS A 30 -9.48 -29.13 -33.87
C CYS A 30 -10.77 -29.56 -34.59
N GLY A 31 -11.25 -28.68 -35.47
CA GLY A 31 -12.48 -28.88 -36.24
C GLY A 31 -12.49 -28.32 -37.65
N SER A 32 -11.36 -28.04 -38.30
CA SER A 32 -11.23 -27.92 -39.78
C SER A 32 -9.81 -27.58 -40.21
N ASP A 33 -9.33 -28.21 -41.30
CA ASP A 33 -7.99 -28.09 -41.90
C ASP A 33 -7.49 -26.64 -42.14
N PRO A 34 -6.17 -26.37 -41.98
CA PRO A 34 -5.58 -25.08 -42.30
C PRO A 34 -5.21 -25.00 -43.78
N ALA A 35 -5.85 -24.11 -44.54
CA ALA A 35 -5.34 -23.65 -45.82
C ALA A 35 -4.33 -22.50 -45.59
N ALA A 36 -3.22 -22.54 -46.32
CA ALA A 36 -2.12 -21.56 -46.26
C ALA A 36 -2.59 -20.10 -46.45
N PRO A 37 -1.87 -19.11 -45.88
CA PRO A 37 -2.30 -17.72 -45.91
C PRO A 37 -2.16 -17.16 -47.33
N ALA A 38 -3.27 -16.71 -47.90
CA ALA A 38 -3.24 -15.78 -49.02
C ALA A 38 -3.18 -14.36 -48.44
N ASP A 39 -2.32 -13.53 -49.02
CA ASP A 39 -2.20 -12.10 -48.74
C ASP A 39 -3.58 -11.43 -48.62
N VAL A 40 -3.96 -11.05 -47.40
CA VAL A 40 -5.07 -10.13 -47.16
C VAL A 40 -4.45 -8.79 -46.78
N ALA A 41 -4.63 -7.84 -47.67
CA ALA A 41 -4.28 -6.46 -47.46
C ALA A 41 -4.96 -5.93 -46.19
N ASP A 42 -4.14 -5.28 -45.38
CA ASP A 42 -4.50 -4.43 -44.26
C ASP A 42 -5.63 -3.47 -44.68
N THR A 43 -6.84 -3.72 -44.17
CA THR A 43 -7.94 -2.76 -44.19
C THR A 43 -8.25 -2.43 -42.75
N ALA A 44 -7.44 -1.53 -42.20
CA ALA A 44 -7.79 -0.74 -41.05
C ALA A 44 -9.08 0.04 -41.40
N ASP A 45 -10.23 -0.46 -40.94
CA ASP A 45 -11.45 0.33 -40.89
C ASP A 45 -11.44 1.12 -39.59
N THR A 46 -10.57 2.13 -39.55
CA THR A 46 -10.72 3.25 -38.63
C THR A 46 -11.94 4.03 -39.11
N ALA A 47 -13.09 3.79 -38.51
CA ALA A 47 -14.19 4.73 -38.56
C ALA A 47 -13.76 5.99 -37.79
N ALA A 48 -13.09 6.90 -38.49
CA ALA A 48 -12.98 8.28 -38.08
C ALA A 48 -14.41 8.82 -37.94
N LEU A 49 -14.78 9.25 -36.74
CA LEU A 49 -15.99 10.03 -36.50
C LEU A 49 -15.89 11.33 -37.30
N ASP A 50 -16.59 11.38 -38.43
CA ASP A 50 -16.72 12.59 -39.24
C ASP A 50 -17.48 13.63 -38.41
N ALA A 51 -16.88 14.80 -38.21
CA ALA A 51 -17.39 15.92 -37.42
C ALA A 51 -18.60 16.65 -38.06
N ALA A 52 -19.39 15.96 -38.88
CA ALA A 52 -20.44 16.57 -39.71
C ALA A 52 -21.88 16.10 -39.38
N ASP A 53 -22.07 15.08 -38.55
CA ASP A 53 -23.43 14.57 -38.19
C ASP A 53 -23.96 15.06 -36.82
N THR A 54 -23.27 15.98 -36.16
CA THR A 54 -23.71 16.62 -34.91
C THR A 54 -24.63 17.83 -35.11
N ALA A 55 -25.05 18.13 -36.34
CA ALA A 55 -25.73 19.39 -36.66
C ALA A 55 -27.28 19.34 -36.68
N ASP A 56 -27.93 18.17 -36.57
CA ASP A 56 -29.39 18.07 -36.75
C ASP A 56 -30.19 17.53 -35.54
N ILE A 57 -29.61 17.53 -34.34
CA ILE A 57 -30.34 17.33 -33.07
C ILE A 57 -30.38 18.65 -32.30
N ALA A 58 -30.96 19.68 -32.92
CA ALA A 58 -31.14 20.98 -32.29
C ALA A 58 -32.51 21.57 -32.64
N ALA A 59 -33.60 20.90 -32.23
CA ALA A 59 -34.89 21.57 -32.12
C ALA A 59 -35.85 20.83 -31.19
N SER A 60 -36.33 21.58 -30.19
CA SER A 60 -37.43 21.31 -29.28
C SER A 60 -37.14 20.44 -28.05
N HIS A 61 -36.66 21.09 -26.98
CA HIS A 61 -37.36 21.10 -25.69
C HIS A 61 -36.93 22.34 -24.86
N THR A 62 -37.86 22.86 -24.07
CA THR A 62 -37.76 24.12 -23.32
C THR A 62 -37.62 23.83 -21.82
N GLY A 63 -36.51 24.26 -21.21
CA GLY A 63 -36.19 24.28 -19.76
C GLY A 63 -35.38 23.04 -19.34
N VAL A 64 -34.17 23.09 -18.80
CA VAL A 64 -33.44 24.07 -17.97
C VAL A 64 -31.93 23.95 -18.28
N VAL A 65 -31.22 25.06 -18.53
CA VAL A 65 -29.77 25.05 -18.77
C VAL A 65 -29.03 25.13 -17.43
N GLY A 66 -28.38 24.02 -17.06
CA GLY A 66 -27.25 23.97 -16.11
C GLY A 66 -27.58 24.19 -14.64
N ASP A 67 -28.13 23.17 -13.99
CA ASP A 67 -28.24 23.15 -12.53
C ASP A 67 -26.95 22.56 -11.93
N GLU A 68 -26.33 23.31 -11.02
CA GLU A 68 -25.19 22.84 -10.23
C GLU A 68 -25.68 21.92 -9.11
N ILE A 69 -25.03 20.77 -8.96
CA ILE A 69 -25.17 19.93 -7.78
C ILE A 69 -24.01 20.27 -6.86
N GLY A 70 -24.27 21.18 -5.93
CA GLY A 70 -23.26 21.71 -5.03
C GLY A 70 -22.08 22.38 -5.74
N ASP A 71 -20.90 22.33 -5.13
CA ASP A 71 -19.80 23.23 -5.46
C ASP A 71 -18.87 22.73 -6.58
N PHE A 72 -19.06 21.49 -7.06
CA PHE A 72 -18.10 20.82 -7.94
C PHE A 72 -18.68 20.04 -9.11
N ILE A 73 -19.95 19.64 -9.09
CA ILE A 73 -20.55 18.87 -10.19
C ILE A 73 -21.61 19.70 -10.91
N ARG A 74 -21.49 19.75 -12.22
CA ARG A 74 -22.54 20.25 -13.11
C ARG A 74 -23.17 19.08 -13.85
N ILE A 75 -24.50 19.04 -13.83
CA ILE A 75 -25.27 18.16 -14.71
C ILE A 75 -25.90 19.01 -15.80
N SER A 76 -25.89 18.50 -17.03
CA SER A 76 -26.57 19.15 -18.14
C SER A 76 -27.24 18.14 -19.06
N ASP A 77 -28.11 18.63 -19.93
CA ASP A 77 -28.69 17.87 -21.06
C ASP A 77 -27.76 17.85 -22.29
N ASP A 78 -26.54 18.40 -22.18
CA ASP A 78 -25.54 18.35 -23.24
C ASP A 78 -25.04 16.91 -23.43
N ALA A 79 -25.33 16.34 -24.59
CA ALA A 79 -24.93 15.00 -24.99
C ALA A 79 -23.40 14.76 -24.89
N THR A 80 -22.59 15.81 -24.95
CA THR A 80 -21.11 15.74 -24.89
C THR A 80 -20.55 16.00 -23.49
N ALA A 81 -21.34 16.55 -22.57
CA ALA A 81 -20.91 16.99 -21.25
C ALA A 81 -22.02 16.84 -20.20
N LEU A 82 -22.64 15.65 -20.18
CA LEU A 82 -23.73 15.29 -19.27
C LEU A 82 -23.35 15.48 -17.81
N ILE A 83 -22.17 14.99 -17.42
CA ILE A 83 -21.57 15.18 -16.09
C ILE A 83 -20.26 15.90 -16.29
N THR A 84 -20.09 17.01 -15.58
CA THR A 84 -18.81 17.70 -15.54
C THR A 84 -18.40 17.95 -14.10
N LEU A 85 -17.16 17.58 -13.77
CA LEU A 85 -16.53 17.94 -12.50
C LEU A 85 -15.73 19.23 -12.72
N HIS A 86 -15.98 20.25 -11.92
CA HIS A 86 -15.35 21.57 -11.93
C HIS A 86 -14.76 21.84 -10.55
N ARG A 87 -13.55 22.41 -10.45
CA ARG A 87 -12.90 22.69 -9.15
C ARG A 87 -13.02 24.15 -8.70
N THR A 88 -12.67 25.07 -9.59
CA THR A 88 -12.85 26.54 -9.48
C THR A 88 -12.17 27.17 -10.71
N GLY A 89 -12.88 28.03 -11.45
CA GLY A 89 -12.47 28.51 -12.78
C GLY A 89 -13.22 27.79 -13.92
N ASP A 90 -12.92 28.11 -15.18
CA ASP A 90 -13.61 27.54 -16.36
C ASP A 90 -13.11 26.12 -16.75
N SER A 91 -12.13 25.55 -16.05
CA SER A 91 -11.61 24.21 -16.37
C SER A 91 -12.50 23.10 -15.80
N ALA A 92 -12.86 22.18 -16.69
CA ALA A 92 -13.60 20.95 -16.41
C ALA A 92 -12.64 19.76 -16.52
N PRO A 93 -11.95 19.36 -15.43
CA PRO A 93 -10.97 18.27 -15.44
C PRO A 93 -11.54 16.94 -15.93
N VAL A 94 -12.82 16.66 -15.65
CA VAL A 94 -13.49 15.42 -16.06
C VAL A 94 -14.83 15.74 -16.70
N ARG A 95 -15.08 15.14 -17.87
CA ARG A 95 -16.37 15.22 -18.56
C ARG A 95 -16.83 13.84 -18.97
N VAL A 96 -18.09 13.52 -18.71
CA VAL A 96 -18.75 12.32 -19.20
C VAL A 96 -19.92 12.76 -20.06
N GLY A 97 -19.90 12.39 -21.34
CA GLY A 97 -21.05 12.56 -22.25
C GLY A 97 -21.82 11.25 -22.40
N LEU A 98 -22.89 11.27 -23.22
CA LEU A 98 -23.65 10.08 -23.61
C LEU A 98 -22.76 8.99 -24.22
N ALA A 99 -21.80 9.41 -25.04
CA ALA A 99 -20.81 8.52 -25.65
C ALA A 99 -19.99 7.72 -24.63
N GLY A 100 -19.88 8.25 -23.40
CA GLY A 100 -19.12 7.65 -22.32
C GLY A 100 -19.90 6.72 -21.40
N LEU A 101 -21.18 6.47 -21.68
CA LEU A 101 -22.00 5.53 -20.94
C LEU A 101 -22.33 4.35 -21.85
N VAL A 102 -21.63 3.23 -21.64
CA VAL A 102 -21.62 2.11 -22.59
C VAL A 102 -21.95 0.79 -21.89
N LEU A 103 -22.84 0.01 -22.51
CA LEU A 103 -23.30 -1.30 -22.06
C LEU A 103 -22.80 -2.40 -22.99
N GLY A 104 -22.16 -3.42 -22.42
CA GLY A 104 -21.90 -4.67 -23.12
C GLY A 104 -23.03 -5.66 -22.87
N VAL A 105 -23.69 -6.13 -23.93
CA VAL A 105 -24.85 -7.04 -23.87
C VAL A 105 -24.55 -8.29 -24.70
N VAL A 106 -24.85 -9.46 -24.14
CA VAL A 106 -24.81 -10.76 -24.84
C VAL A 106 -26.23 -11.31 -25.00
N PRO A 107 -26.49 -12.23 -25.93
CA PRO A 107 -27.83 -12.83 -26.09
C PRO A 107 -28.28 -13.66 -24.88
N GLU A 108 -27.35 -14.39 -24.27
CA GLU A 108 -27.58 -15.21 -23.07
C GLU A 108 -26.31 -15.30 -22.23
N LEU A 109 -26.45 -15.57 -20.93
CA LEU A 109 -25.30 -15.81 -20.06
C LEU A 109 -24.74 -17.22 -20.30
N ASP A 110 -23.42 -17.32 -20.46
CA ASP A 110 -22.69 -18.58 -20.43
C ASP A 110 -22.10 -18.76 -19.02
N GLU A 111 -22.65 -19.69 -18.25
CA GLU A 111 -22.21 -19.96 -16.87
C GLU A 111 -20.77 -20.48 -16.78
N GLY A 112 -20.18 -20.95 -17.89
CA GLY A 112 -18.79 -21.40 -17.97
C GLY A 112 -17.79 -20.29 -18.29
N ARG A 113 -18.25 -19.09 -18.67
CA ARG A 113 -17.39 -17.96 -19.04
C ARG A 113 -17.22 -16.99 -17.88
N VAL A 114 -16.01 -16.47 -17.75
CA VAL A 114 -15.77 -15.32 -16.87
C VAL A 114 -16.12 -14.04 -17.62
N TYR A 115 -16.99 -13.21 -17.06
CA TYR A 115 -17.28 -11.86 -17.56
C TYR A 115 -16.28 -10.86 -16.97
N ASP A 116 -15.01 -11.15 -17.18
CA ASP A 116 -13.90 -10.31 -16.73
C ASP A 116 -13.50 -9.36 -17.86
N PRO A 117 -13.55 -8.04 -17.64
CA PRO A 117 -13.20 -7.07 -18.67
C PRO A 117 -11.70 -6.99 -18.96
N TRP A 118 -10.82 -7.53 -18.10
CA TRP A 118 -9.37 -7.54 -18.37
C TRP A 118 -9.02 -8.22 -19.68
N TYR A 119 -9.66 -9.36 -19.98
CA TYR A 119 -9.43 -10.08 -21.23
C TYR A 119 -10.01 -9.37 -22.47
N LEU A 120 -10.75 -8.27 -22.32
CA LEU A 120 -11.20 -7.42 -23.42
C LEU A 120 -10.16 -6.35 -23.81
N GLU A 121 -9.08 -6.22 -23.05
CA GLU A 121 -8.09 -5.18 -23.30
C GLU A 121 -7.04 -5.61 -24.35
N PRO A 122 -6.79 -4.78 -25.37
CA PRO A 122 -5.76 -5.07 -26.37
C PRO A 122 -4.38 -5.25 -25.73
N GLY A 123 -3.64 -6.26 -26.20
CA GLY A 123 -2.27 -6.54 -25.74
C GLY A 123 -2.17 -7.51 -24.57
N VAL A 124 -3.29 -7.92 -23.96
CA VAL A 124 -3.30 -9.06 -23.03
C VAL A 124 -2.94 -10.33 -23.82
N PHE A 125 -1.93 -11.09 -23.37
CA PHE A 125 -1.35 -12.24 -24.10
C PHE A 125 -2.40 -13.27 -24.57
N LEU A 126 -3.50 -13.39 -23.83
CA LEU A 126 -4.59 -14.33 -24.10
C LEU A 126 -5.84 -13.67 -24.69
N TYR A 127 -5.77 -12.38 -25.06
CA TYR A 127 -6.88 -11.62 -25.64
C TYR A 127 -7.54 -12.38 -26.80
N GLN A 128 -6.77 -12.96 -27.72
CA GLN A 128 -7.31 -13.68 -28.88
C GLN A 128 -8.02 -14.99 -28.53
N LEU A 129 -7.73 -15.60 -27.38
CA LEU A 129 -8.42 -16.81 -26.92
C LEU A 129 -9.74 -16.50 -26.22
N TYR A 130 -9.92 -15.26 -25.75
CA TYR A 130 -11.11 -14.77 -25.08
C TYR A 130 -12.04 -13.95 -26.00
N ALA A 131 -11.47 -13.08 -26.83
CA ALA A 131 -12.18 -12.23 -27.79
C ALA A 131 -12.52 -13.07 -29.03
N PRO A 132 -13.63 -13.83 -29.00
CA PRO A 132 -14.97 -13.23 -28.98
C PRO A 132 -15.88 -13.87 -27.92
N LEU A 133 -16.37 -13.06 -26.97
CA LEU A 133 -17.61 -13.40 -26.28
C LEU A 133 -18.72 -13.41 -27.35
N ASP A 134 -19.14 -14.60 -27.77
CA ASP A 134 -20.10 -14.76 -28.87
C ASP A 134 -21.35 -13.91 -28.64
N GLY A 135 -21.63 -13.02 -29.59
CA GLY A 135 -22.78 -12.12 -29.53
C GLY A 135 -22.64 -10.91 -28.59
N LEU A 136 -21.47 -10.64 -28.01
CA LEU A 136 -21.23 -9.39 -27.28
C LEU A 136 -21.41 -8.19 -28.21
N THR A 137 -22.33 -7.31 -27.84
CA THR A 137 -22.64 -6.05 -28.54
C THR A 137 -22.50 -4.89 -27.57
N TRP A 138 -21.84 -3.82 -28.01
CA TRP A 138 -21.69 -2.60 -27.22
C TRP A 138 -22.78 -1.59 -27.62
N HIS A 139 -23.48 -1.08 -26.62
CA HIS A 139 -24.58 -0.13 -26.77
C HIS A 139 -24.28 1.13 -25.97
N THR A 140 -24.17 2.24 -26.68
CA THR A 140 -23.90 3.54 -26.07
C THR A 140 -25.22 4.26 -25.79
N ALA A 141 -25.26 5.08 -24.73
CA ALA A 141 -26.41 5.96 -24.52
C ALA A 141 -26.56 6.91 -25.73
N THR A 142 -27.79 7.07 -26.23
CA THR A 142 -28.09 7.82 -27.46
C THR A 142 -28.85 9.12 -27.21
N ALA A 143 -29.54 9.24 -26.07
CA ALA A 143 -30.30 10.45 -25.73
C ALA A 143 -30.41 10.64 -24.21
N VAL A 144 -30.58 11.90 -23.81
CA VAL A 144 -31.02 12.31 -22.47
C VAL A 144 -32.53 12.58 -22.56
N ASP A 145 -33.34 11.77 -21.89
CA ASP A 145 -34.80 11.88 -21.90
C ASP A 145 -35.31 12.93 -20.90
N GLY A 146 -34.50 13.22 -19.88
CA GLY A 146 -34.78 14.25 -18.90
C GLY A 146 -33.74 14.29 -17.80
N VAL A 147 -33.52 15.50 -17.27
CA VAL A 147 -32.72 15.75 -16.06
C VAL A 147 -33.68 16.33 -15.02
N GLU A 148 -33.83 15.62 -13.91
CA GLU A 148 -34.63 16.08 -12.77
C GLU A 148 -33.66 16.40 -11.64
N VAL A 149 -33.55 17.67 -11.23
CA VAL A 149 -32.70 18.11 -10.11
C VAL A 149 -33.60 18.61 -8.99
N ASP A 150 -33.32 18.18 -7.76
CA ASP A 150 -34.09 18.62 -6.61
C ASP A 150 -33.87 20.12 -6.34
N PRO A 151 -34.86 20.86 -5.79
CA PRO A 151 -34.77 22.31 -5.60
C PRO A 151 -33.61 22.79 -4.72
N ASP A 152 -33.03 21.91 -3.90
CA ASP A 152 -31.89 22.17 -3.03
C ASP A 152 -30.53 21.77 -3.64
N GLY A 153 -30.54 21.25 -4.88
CA GLY A 153 -29.35 20.85 -5.61
C GLY A 153 -28.56 19.72 -4.95
N GLN A 154 -29.20 18.89 -4.11
CA GLN A 154 -28.51 17.76 -3.45
C GLN A 154 -28.66 16.44 -4.20
N HIS A 155 -29.63 16.34 -5.10
CA HIS A 155 -29.90 15.11 -5.82
C HIS A 155 -30.39 15.41 -7.24
N ALA A 156 -30.01 14.56 -8.17
CA ALA A 156 -30.56 14.57 -9.51
C ALA A 156 -30.66 13.18 -10.11
N VAL A 157 -31.62 13.04 -11.01
CA VAL A 157 -31.84 11.84 -11.81
C VAL A 157 -31.70 12.22 -13.27
N VAL A 158 -30.78 11.57 -13.96
CA VAL A 158 -30.62 11.68 -15.42
C VAL A 158 -31.23 10.44 -16.06
N ARG A 159 -32.30 10.63 -16.83
CA ARG A 159 -32.95 9.57 -17.60
C ARG A 159 -32.31 9.48 -18.97
N LEU A 160 -31.95 8.26 -19.39
CA LEU A 160 -31.14 8.01 -20.57
C LEU A 160 -31.81 6.95 -21.44
N THR A 161 -31.68 7.08 -22.76
CA THR A 161 -32.07 6.03 -23.72
C THR A 161 -30.81 5.37 -24.29
N PHE A 162 -30.78 4.03 -24.32
CA PHE A 162 -29.73 3.22 -24.93
C PHE A 162 -30.22 2.59 -26.24
N GLY A 163 -30.53 3.44 -27.23
CA GLY A 163 -31.08 2.97 -28.51
C GLY A 163 -32.29 2.03 -28.34
N GLU A 164 -32.21 0.85 -28.94
CA GLU A 164 -33.27 -0.17 -28.89
C GLU A 164 -33.35 -0.91 -27.54
N LEU A 165 -32.33 -0.82 -26.67
CA LEU A 165 -32.33 -1.48 -25.36
C LEU A 165 -33.29 -0.83 -24.35
N GLY A 166 -33.71 0.40 -24.61
CA GLY A 166 -34.65 1.14 -23.78
C GLY A 166 -34.01 2.07 -22.76
N ALA A 167 -34.77 2.38 -21.71
CA ALA A 167 -34.45 3.47 -20.78
C ALA A 167 -33.61 2.99 -19.58
N GLY A 168 -32.48 3.66 -19.34
CA GLY A 168 -31.67 3.57 -18.13
C GLY A 168 -31.73 4.87 -17.32
N ALA A 169 -31.07 4.88 -16.16
CA ALA A 169 -30.98 6.06 -15.33
C ALA A 169 -29.63 6.16 -14.60
N LEU A 170 -29.24 7.40 -14.32
CA LEU A 170 -28.13 7.73 -13.44
C LEU A 170 -28.65 8.62 -12.30
N ASP A 171 -28.65 8.08 -11.09
CA ASP A 171 -28.97 8.80 -9.88
C ASP A 171 -27.70 9.40 -9.30
N ILE A 172 -27.70 10.70 -9.01
CA ILE A 172 -26.54 11.46 -8.53
C ILE A 172 -26.94 12.15 -7.24
N THR A 173 -26.26 11.83 -6.14
CA THR A 173 -26.50 12.41 -4.83
C THR A 173 -25.25 13.12 -4.32
N ARG A 174 -25.38 14.37 -3.88
CA ARG A 174 -24.35 15.05 -3.11
C ARG A 174 -24.40 14.55 -1.67
N ALA A 175 -23.49 13.64 -1.35
CA ALA A 175 -23.44 13.01 -0.04
C ALA A 175 -22.74 13.91 1.01
N ALA A 176 -21.78 14.73 0.58
CA ALA A 176 -21.14 15.77 1.38
C ALA A 176 -20.49 16.83 0.46
N ALA A 177 -19.92 17.89 1.03
CA ALA A 177 -19.10 18.82 0.25
C ALA A 177 -17.92 18.07 -0.40
N GLY A 178 -17.83 18.12 -1.73
CA GLY A 178 -16.79 17.40 -2.50
C GLY A 178 -17.01 15.89 -2.63
N ARG A 179 -18.14 15.32 -2.17
CA ARG A 179 -18.45 13.88 -2.28
C ARG A 179 -19.79 13.65 -2.95
N PHE A 180 -19.76 12.88 -4.03
CA PHE A 180 -20.94 12.61 -4.86
C PHE A 180 -21.07 11.11 -5.13
N ASP A 181 -22.25 10.58 -4.87
CA ASP A 181 -22.59 9.17 -5.08
C ASP A 181 -23.39 9.06 -6.37
N LEU A 182 -22.90 8.26 -7.30
CA LEU A 182 -23.48 8.02 -8.60
C LEU A 182 -23.92 6.57 -8.66
N ARG A 183 -25.22 6.33 -8.79
CA ARG A 183 -25.77 4.99 -9.00
C ARG A 183 -26.29 4.89 -10.42
N TRP A 184 -25.68 4.00 -11.18
CA TRP A 184 -26.16 3.66 -12.50
C TRP A 184 -27.15 2.49 -12.42
N THR A 185 -28.27 2.64 -13.13
CA THR A 185 -29.31 1.61 -13.30
C THR A 185 -29.43 1.25 -14.77
N ALA A 186 -29.19 -0.03 -15.09
CA ALA A 186 -29.32 -0.57 -16.43
C ALA A 186 -30.74 -0.45 -16.99
N PRO A 187 -30.90 -0.31 -18.32
CA PRO A 187 -32.18 -0.59 -18.96
C PRO A 187 -32.69 -1.99 -18.60
N THR A 188 -34.01 -2.12 -18.48
CA THR A 188 -34.64 -3.44 -18.44
C THR A 188 -34.62 -4.01 -19.85
N ILE A 189 -33.64 -4.85 -20.14
CA ILE A 189 -33.46 -5.48 -21.45
C ILE A 189 -34.36 -6.73 -21.53
N THR A 190 -35.18 -6.83 -22.58
CA THR A 190 -36.04 -8.01 -22.82
C THR A 190 -35.34 -9.09 -23.63
N ASP A 191 -34.43 -8.70 -24.52
CA ASP A 191 -33.68 -9.58 -25.42
C ASP A 191 -32.18 -9.40 -25.21
N GLY A 192 -31.58 -10.25 -24.38
CA GLY A 192 -30.16 -10.21 -24.01
C GLY A 192 -29.91 -9.93 -22.53
N VAL A 193 -28.65 -10.02 -22.11
CA VAL A 193 -28.20 -9.80 -20.73
C VAL A 193 -27.03 -8.80 -20.70
N PRO A 194 -27.13 -7.71 -19.92
CA PRO A 194 -25.98 -6.84 -19.68
C PRO A 194 -24.90 -7.58 -18.90
N VAL A 195 -23.69 -7.57 -19.45
CA VAL A 195 -22.52 -8.26 -18.87
C VAL A 195 -21.38 -7.33 -18.53
N PHE A 196 -21.32 -6.14 -19.15
CA PHE A 196 -20.36 -5.10 -18.82
C PHE A 196 -21.02 -3.75 -18.74
N PHE A 197 -20.52 -2.92 -17.83
CA PHE A 197 -20.68 -1.48 -17.89
C PHE A 197 -19.32 -0.84 -18.12
N ARG A 198 -19.25 0.13 -19.04
CA ARG A 198 -18.05 0.92 -19.31
C ARG A 198 -18.38 2.40 -19.19
N LEU A 199 -17.64 3.06 -18.31
CA LEU A 199 -17.57 4.51 -18.19
C LEU A 199 -16.38 5.02 -19.01
N ILE A 200 -16.60 5.97 -19.91
CA ILE A 200 -15.54 6.70 -20.60
C ILE A 200 -15.66 8.17 -20.23
N ALA A 201 -14.61 8.72 -19.64
CA ALA A 201 -14.53 10.13 -19.28
C ALA A 201 -13.46 10.82 -20.12
N SER A 202 -13.80 11.97 -20.70
CA SER A 202 -12.81 12.87 -21.30
C SER A 202 -12.03 13.55 -20.17
N VAL A 203 -10.72 13.51 -20.29
CA VAL A 203 -9.77 14.02 -19.29
C VAL A 203 -8.66 14.80 -19.97
N SER A 204 -7.92 15.59 -19.19
CA SER A 204 -6.77 16.30 -19.72
C SER A 204 -5.69 15.33 -20.22
N ALA A 205 -5.11 15.64 -21.39
CA ALA A 205 -3.99 14.91 -21.96
C ALA A 205 -2.70 15.01 -21.10
N ALA A 206 -2.63 15.99 -20.20
CA ALA A 206 -1.46 16.27 -19.37
C ALA A 206 -1.66 15.90 -17.88
N GLU A 207 -2.86 15.49 -17.48
CA GLU A 207 -3.11 15.13 -16.08
C GLU A 207 -2.36 13.85 -15.70
N ARG A 208 -1.98 13.72 -14.43
CA ARG A 208 -1.31 12.53 -13.91
C ARG A 208 -2.19 11.85 -12.87
N TYR A 209 -2.10 10.53 -12.80
CA TYR A 209 -3.01 9.72 -11.99
C TYR A 209 -2.28 8.77 -11.06
N TYR A 210 -2.85 8.62 -9.87
CA TYR A 210 -2.32 7.85 -8.75
C TYR A 210 -3.46 7.02 -8.12
N GLY A 211 -3.12 6.15 -7.16
CA GLY A 211 -4.06 5.27 -6.48
C GLY A 211 -3.97 3.86 -7.06
N LEU A 212 -5.12 3.28 -7.41
CA LEU A 212 -5.28 1.96 -8.04
C LEU A 212 -4.76 0.73 -7.28
N GLY A 213 -4.14 0.94 -6.12
CA GLY A 213 -3.62 -0.13 -5.27
C GLY A 213 -2.10 -0.18 -5.24
N GLU A 214 -1.59 -1.39 -5.02
CA GLU A 214 -0.18 -1.70 -5.08
C GLU A 214 0.27 -2.00 -6.51
N HIS A 215 1.37 -1.39 -6.93
CA HIS A 215 2.03 -1.66 -8.20
C HIS A 215 3.56 -1.59 -8.04
N PHE A 216 4.29 -2.26 -8.94
CA PHE A 216 5.77 -2.41 -8.87
C PHE A 216 6.54 -1.69 -9.98
N ASP A 217 5.85 -1.29 -11.04
CA ASP A 217 6.41 -0.66 -12.22
C ASP A 217 6.51 0.86 -12.06
N HIS A 218 5.38 1.53 -11.82
CA HIS A 218 5.29 2.99 -11.72
C HIS A 218 4.27 3.45 -10.67
N VAL A 219 4.60 4.54 -9.97
CA VAL A 219 3.67 5.20 -9.02
C VAL A 219 2.54 5.93 -9.73
N GLN A 220 2.78 6.32 -10.98
CA GLN A 220 1.84 7.06 -11.83
C GLN A 220 1.26 6.12 -12.89
N HIS A 221 -0.04 6.25 -13.17
CA HIS A 221 -0.78 5.24 -13.96
C HIS A 221 -1.16 5.63 -15.38
N ARG A 222 -0.82 6.83 -15.86
CA ARG A 222 -1.13 7.22 -17.23
C ARG A 222 -0.41 6.31 -18.23
N GLY A 223 -1.13 5.88 -19.25
CA GLY A 223 -0.63 4.94 -20.25
C GLY A 223 -0.69 3.48 -19.80
N THR A 224 -1.23 3.19 -18.61
CA THR A 224 -1.34 1.83 -18.08
C THR A 224 -2.78 1.30 -18.12
N ARG A 225 -2.90 -0.03 -18.03
CA ARG A 225 -4.16 -0.73 -17.77
C ARG A 225 -4.00 -1.51 -16.47
N ARG A 226 -4.90 -1.30 -15.51
CA ARG A 226 -4.85 -1.95 -14.20
C ARG A 226 -6.08 -2.81 -13.98
N ALA A 227 -5.88 -4.12 -13.89
CA ALA A 227 -6.90 -5.07 -13.50
C ALA A 227 -7.26 -4.85 -12.02
N MET A 228 -8.55 -4.91 -11.73
CA MET A 228 -9.11 -4.82 -10.39
C MET A 228 -9.33 -6.23 -9.83
N GLN A 229 -8.36 -7.11 -10.06
CA GLN A 229 -8.32 -8.47 -9.57
C GLN A 229 -6.91 -9.03 -9.80
N LEU A 230 -6.59 -10.13 -9.12
CA LEU A 230 -5.47 -10.98 -9.49
C LEU A 230 -5.91 -11.98 -10.56
N GLU A 231 -5.05 -12.21 -11.55
CA GLU A 231 -5.25 -13.24 -12.56
C GLU A 231 -4.64 -14.57 -12.10
N ALA A 232 -5.21 -15.71 -12.51
CA ALA A 232 -4.74 -17.03 -12.07
C ALA A 232 -3.26 -17.33 -12.42
N ALA A 233 -2.70 -16.66 -13.43
CA ALA A 233 -1.29 -16.78 -13.80
C ALA A 233 -0.35 -15.89 -12.95
N GLU A 234 -0.91 -15.10 -12.05
CA GLU A 234 -0.29 -14.05 -11.26
C GLU A 234 -0.45 -14.30 -9.75
N THR A 235 -0.85 -15.52 -9.36
CA THR A 235 -0.86 -15.98 -7.97
C THR A 235 0.56 -16.36 -7.51
N GLU A 236 0.79 -16.36 -6.19
CA GLU A 236 2.05 -16.68 -5.44
C GLU A 236 3.33 -16.89 -6.26
N SER A 237 4.35 -16.03 -6.04
CA SER A 237 5.70 -16.17 -6.59
C SER A 237 5.75 -16.17 -8.14
N GLY A 238 4.69 -15.64 -8.78
CA GLY A 238 4.52 -15.47 -10.23
C GLY A 238 5.23 -14.24 -10.81
N TYR A 239 4.75 -13.72 -11.95
CA TYR A 239 5.36 -12.60 -12.68
C TYR A 239 4.75 -11.23 -12.39
N ASN A 240 3.63 -11.20 -11.67
CA ASN A 240 2.94 -9.99 -11.24
C ASN A 240 2.29 -10.29 -9.89
N GLU A 241 2.70 -9.59 -8.84
CA GLU A 241 2.30 -9.85 -7.45
C GLU A 241 1.46 -8.71 -6.88
N ALA A 242 0.69 -7.98 -7.71
CA ALA A 242 -0.06 -6.81 -7.24
C ALA A 242 -1.24 -7.25 -6.35
N HIS A 243 -0.97 -7.51 -5.07
CA HIS A 243 -1.87 -8.20 -4.16
C HIS A 243 -2.96 -7.30 -3.56
N VAL A 244 -2.86 -5.99 -3.78
CA VAL A 244 -3.77 -4.98 -3.21
C VAL A 244 -4.38 -4.07 -4.28
N PRO A 245 -5.16 -4.59 -5.26
CA PRO A 245 -5.79 -3.74 -6.26
C PRO A 245 -6.97 -2.97 -5.65
N ILE A 246 -6.92 -1.64 -5.65
CA ILE A 246 -7.94 -0.77 -5.04
C ILE A 246 -8.57 0.12 -6.11
N PRO A 247 -9.90 0.08 -6.34
CA PRO A 247 -10.52 0.82 -7.44
C PRO A 247 -10.74 2.31 -7.14
N LEU A 248 -9.72 2.98 -6.61
CA LEU A 248 -9.66 4.42 -6.33
C LEU A 248 -8.60 5.06 -7.23
N LEU A 249 -9.03 5.89 -8.19
CA LEU A 249 -8.16 6.71 -9.02
C LEU A 249 -8.15 8.15 -8.48
N ILE A 250 -6.98 8.78 -8.41
CA ILE A 250 -6.79 10.16 -7.99
C ILE A 250 -6.06 10.94 -9.08
N GLY A 251 -6.66 12.04 -9.55
CA GLY A 251 -6.06 12.96 -10.51
C GLY A 251 -5.32 14.11 -9.83
N THR A 252 -4.22 14.57 -10.43
CA THR A 252 -3.44 15.71 -9.91
C THR A 252 -4.23 17.03 -9.86
N ASP A 253 -5.35 17.13 -10.59
CA ASP A 253 -6.25 18.30 -10.50
C ASP A 253 -7.20 18.23 -9.28
N ALA A 254 -6.93 17.35 -8.32
CA ALA A 254 -7.64 17.18 -7.05
C ALA A 254 -9.07 16.66 -7.18
N TRP A 255 -9.23 15.61 -7.99
CA TRP A 255 -10.44 14.81 -8.06
C TRP A 255 -10.13 13.33 -7.88
N GLY A 256 -11.16 12.55 -7.56
CA GLY A 256 -11.05 11.10 -7.50
C GLY A 256 -12.29 10.36 -7.99
N LEU A 257 -12.09 9.12 -8.42
CA LEU A 257 -13.12 8.18 -8.82
C LEU A 257 -12.92 6.88 -8.06
N TYR A 258 -13.90 6.49 -7.24
CA TYR A 258 -13.94 5.18 -6.59
C TYR A 258 -15.11 4.35 -7.14
N VAL A 259 -14.84 3.10 -7.51
CA VAL A 259 -15.90 2.17 -7.94
C VAL A 259 -16.22 1.20 -6.82
N ASP A 260 -17.42 1.32 -6.24
CA ASP A 260 -17.88 0.47 -5.15
C ASP A 260 -18.46 -0.84 -5.70
N SER A 261 -17.55 -1.70 -6.17
CA SER A 261 -17.86 -3.03 -6.68
C SER A 261 -16.74 -4.01 -6.36
N ARG A 262 -17.15 -5.21 -5.93
CA ARG A 262 -16.26 -6.36 -5.76
C ARG A 262 -16.15 -7.21 -7.02
N ARG A 263 -16.87 -6.87 -8.10
CA ARG A 263 -16.78 -7.61 -9.36
C ARG A 263 -15.47 -7.29 -10.10
N PRO A 264 -15.04 -8.16 -11.03
CA PRO A 264 -13.86 -7.93 -11.85
C PRO A 264 -13.99 -6.64 -12.64
N GLY A 265 -12.89 -5.91 -12.76
CA GLY A 265 -12.87 -4.59 -13.36
C GLY A 265 -11.52 -4.25 -13.96
N VAL A 266 -11.49 -3.22 -14.79
CA VAL A 266 -10.24 -2.69 -15.36
C VAL A 266 -10.32 -1.19 -15.51
N PHE A 267 -9.22 -0.52 -15.17
CA PHE A 267 -8.98 0.88 -15.45
C PHE A 267 -7.97 0.98 -16.60
N ASP A 268 -8.42 1.46 -17.75
CA ASP A 268 -7.55 1.95 -18.82
C ASP A 268 -7.36 3.46 -18.60
N VAL A 269 -6.16 3.82 -18.16
CA VAL A 269 -5.84 5.17 -17.71
C VAL A 269 -5.12 5.90 -18.84
N ALA A 270 -5.89 6.38 -19.82
CA ALA A 270 -5.38 7.02 -21.02
C ALA A 270 -4.34 6.18 -21.79
N ALA A 271 -4.50 4.85 -21.75
CA ALA A 271 -3.65 3.91 -22.47
C ALA A 271 -4.17 3.66 -23.89
N THR A 272 -5.49 3.52 -24.06
CA THR A 272 -6.09 3.38 -25.39
C THR A 272 -6.21 4.70 -26.13
N ALA A 273 -6.61 5.77 -25.44
CA ALA A 273 -6.70 7.11 -26.00
C ALA A 273 -6.15 8.13 -25.00
N ALA A 274 -5.29 9.03 -25.47
CA ALA A 274 -4.51 9.91 -24.60
C ALA A 274 -5.35 10.96 -23.86
N ASP A 275 -6.64 11.10 -24.14
CA ASP A 275 -7.58 12.05 -23.54
C ASP A 275 -8.81 11.35 -22.94
N GLU A 276 -8.74 10.04 -22.73
CA GLU A 276 -9.83 9.25 -22.17
C GLU A 276 -9.38 8.44 -20.94
N LEU A 277 -10.24 8.40 -19.93
CA LEU A 277 -10.22 7.38 -18.90
C LEU A 277 -11.33 6.38 -19.21
N ARG A 278 -11.03 5.08 -19.32
CA ARG A 278 -12.05 4.04 -19.49
C ARG A 278 -12.05 3.10 -18.29
N VAL A 279 -13.21 2.96 -17.67
CA VAL A 279 -13.41 2.08 -16.51
C VAL A 279 -14.48 1.07 -16.87
N THR A 280 -14.10 -0.20 -16.97
CA THR A 280 -15.02 -1.28 -17.36
C THR A 280 -15.15 -2.27 -16.22
N TYR A 281 -16.38 -2.64 -15.87
CA TYR A 281 -16.69 -3.64 -14.83
C TYR A 281 -17.60 -4.73 -15.36
N GLY A 282 -17.33 -5.96 -14.94
CA GLY A 282 -18.23 -7.08 -15.12
C GLY A 282 -19.50 -6.91 -14.29
N LEU A 283 -20.66 -7.22 -14.89
CA LEU A 283 -21.97 -7.25 -14.24
C LEU A 283 -22.50 -8.69 -14.13
N GLY A 284 -22.49 -9.42 -15.25
CA GLY A 284 -23.06 -10.75 -15.37
C GLY A 284 -24.50 -10.83 -14.84
N ALA A 285 -24.78 -11.86 -14.05
CA ALA A 285 -26.10 -12.05 -13.42
C ALA A 285 -26.49 -10.95 -12.41
N GLY A 286 -25.55 -10.12 -11.95
CA GLY A 286 -25.81 -9.02 -11.00
C GLY A 286 -26.10 -7.67 -11.65
N HIS A 287 -26.36 -7.59 -12.96
CA HIS A 287 -26.66 -6.32 -13.62
C HIS A 287 -27.86 -5.57 -13.01
N ALA A 288 -28.81 -6.29 -12.40
CA ALA A 288 -29.97 -5.71 -11.72
C ALA A 288 -29.59 -4.90 -10.47
N ASP A 289 -28.42 -5.17 -9.86
CA ASP A 289 -27.94 -4.45 -8.69
C ASP A 289 -27.45 -3.03 -9.05
N GLY A 290 -27.12 -2.82 -10.32
CA GLY A 290 -26.49 -1.61 -10.84
C GLY A 290 -25.02 -1.50 -10.47
N LEU A 291 -24.40 -0.36 -10.79
CA LEU A 291 -23.02 -0.06 -10.43
C LEU A 291 -22.95 1.29 -9.71
N ARG A 292 -22.16 1.34 -8.63
CA ARG A 292 -21.98 2.53 -7.81
C ARG A 292 -20.59 3.12 -8.04
N PHE A 293 -20.57 4.39 -8.35
CA PHE A 293 -19.39 5.20 -8.51
C PHE A 293 -19.44 6.32 -7.48
N HIS A 294 -18.28 6.70 -6.97
CA HIS A 294 -18.14 7.84 -6.09
C HIS A 294 -17.16 8.80 -6.72
N LEU A 295 -17.61 10.03 -6.92
CA LEU A 295 -16.77 11.13 -7.40
C LEU A 295 -16.38 12.00 -6.22
N PHE A 296 -15.10 12.33 -6.17
CA PHE A 296 -14.50 13.13 -5.12
C PHE A 296 -13.88 14.40 -5.72
N ALA A 297 -13.97 15.50 -4.99
CA ALA A 297 -13.28 16.75 -5.31
C ALA A 297 -12.78 17.40 -4.02
N ALA A 298 -11.53 17.85 -4.04
CA ALA A 298 -10.89 18.49 -2.90
C ALA A 298 -10.06 19.71 -3.33
N GLU A 299 -9.56 20.45 -2.33
CA GLU A 299 -8.63 21.55 -2.59
C GLU A 299 -7.23 21.06 -2.97
N HIS A 300 -6.83 19.87 -2.52
CA HIS A 300 -5.55 19.26 -2.84
C HIS A 300 -5.73 17.77 -3.15
N PRO A 301 -5.01 17.16 -4.11
CA PRO A 301 -5.22 15.75 -4.47
C PRO A 301 -4.97 14.77 -3.31
N LEU A 302 -4.04 15.09 -2.40
CA LEU A 302 -3.82 14.30 -1.18
C LEU A 302 -5.03 14.22 -0.25
N ASP A 303 -5.99 15.15 -0.35
CA ASP A 303 -7.18 15.19 0.52
C ASP A 303 -8.32 14.30 -0.01
N ILE A 304 -8.15 13.64 -1.16
CA ILE A 304 -9.18 12.79 -1.77
C ILE A 304 -9.42 11.51 -0.96
N THR A 305 -8.36 10.91 -0.44
CA THR A 305 -8.42 9.62 0.27
C THR A 305 -9.30 9.67 1.53
N ARG A 306 -9.51 10.85 2.14
CA ARG A 306 -10.44 10.98 3.28
C ARG A 306 -11.88 10.66 2.90
N PHE A 307 -12.31 11.02 1.68
CA PHE A 307 -13.66 10.73 1.20
C PHE A 307 -13.83 9.24 0.90
N TYR A 308 -12.77 8.58 0.47
CA TYR A 308 -12.72 7.12 0.37
C TYR A 308 -12.87 6.46 1.76
N TYR A 309 -12.22 7.00 2.80
CA TYR A 309 -12.39 6.50 4.17
C TYR A 309 -13.77 6.77 4.78
N ASP A 310 -14.46 7.85 4.39
CA ASP A 310 -15.86 8.06 4.81
C ASP A 310 -16.78 6.91 4.35
N LEU A 311 -16.46 6.27 3.22
CA LEU A 311 -17.24 5.19 2.62
C LEU A 311 -16.79 3.81 3.10
N THR A 312 -15.48 3.60 3.18
CA THR A 312 -14.88 2.28 3.40
C THR A 312 -14.37 2.06 4.83
N GLY A 313 -14.38 3.11 5.65
CA GLY A 313 -13.85 3.12 7.00
C GLY A 313 -12.39 3.61 7.05
N ALA A 314 -12.05 4.32 8.12
CA ALA A 314 -10.68 4.77 8.35
C ALA A 314 -9.75 3.60 8.76
N PRO A 315 -8.44 3.71 8.52
CA PRO A 315 -7.47 2.70 8.95
C PRO A 315 -7.59 2.37 10.44
N GLY A 316 -7.60 1.07 10.75
CA GLY A 316 -7.78 0.54 12.11
C GLY A 316 -6.58 0.78 13.03
N ASP A 317 -6.76 0.53 14.33
CA ASP A 317 -5.75 0.78 15.36
C ASP A 317 -4.57 -0.20 15.27
N VAL A 318 -3.35 0.33 15.34
CA VAL A 318 -2.08 -0.41 15.33
C VAL A 318 -1.26 0.05 16.53
N PRO A 319 -0.68 -0.86 17.32
CA PRO A 319 0.08 -0.48 18.51
C PRO A 319 1.39 0.19 18.11
N ALA A 320 1.87 1.14 18.91
CA ALA A 320 3.09 1.91 18.60
C ALA A 320 4.32 1.03 18.34
N TRP A 321 4.46 -0.11 19.04
CA TRP A 321 5.57 -1.03 18.84
C TRP A 321 5.61 -1.61 17.42
N ALA A 322 4.48 -1.72 16.73
CA ALA A 322 4.41 -2.20 15.36
C ALA A 322 5.01 -1.20 14.34
N PHE A 323 5.35 0.02 14.76
CA PHE A 323 6.11 0.98 13.95
C PHE A 323 7.62 0.90 14.21
N GLY A 324 8.08 0.03 15.09
CA GLY A 324 9.51 -0.20 15.28
C GLY A 324 10.07 -1.28 14.35
N PRO A 325 11.39 -1.49 14.34
CA PRO A 325 11.99 -2.57 13.55
C PRO A 325 11.57 -3.95 14.05
N TRP A 326 11.34 -4.87 13.13
CA TRP A 326 11.11 -6.29 13.38
C TRP A 326 12.12 -7.19 12.67
N ILE A 327 12.40 -8.34 13.27
CA ILE A 327 13.26 -9.38 12.71
C ILE A 327 12.48 -10.66 12.44
N TRP A 328 12.84 -11.34 11.37
CA TRP A 328 12.31 -12.66 11.04
C TRP A 328 13.31 -13.50 10.23
N ARG A 329 13.04 -14.80 10.17
CA ARG A 329 13.71 -15.77 9.29
C ARG A 329 12.64 -16.62 8.61
N ASP A 330 12.83 -16.96 7.34
CA ASP A 330 11.95 -17.85 6.57
C ASP A 330 11.88 -19.25 7.18
N GLU A 331 13.04 -19.77 7.61
CA GLU A 331 13.12 -21.03 8.32
C GLU A 331 13.85 -20.91 9.66
N VAL A 332 13.15 -21.25 10.75
CA VAL A 332 13.69 -21.29 12.10
C VAL A 332 13.72 -22.73 12.62
N ASP A 333 14.91 -23.18 13.03
CA ASP A 333 15.13 -24.59 13.41
C ASP A 333 14.37 -24.98 14.69
N ASP A 334 14.51 -24.18 15.76
CA ASP A 334 14.00 -24.52 17.10
C ASP A 334 13.91 -23.30 18.03
N GLN A 335 13.38 -23.54 19.24
CA GLN A 335 13.29 -22.53 20.30
C GLN A 335 14.65 -21.90 20.66
N ALA A 336 15.73 -22.68 20.64
CA ALA A 336 17.05 -22.16 21.02
C ALA A 336 17.57 -21.14 20.00
N ALA A 337 17.26 -21.34 18.71
CA ALA A 337 17.58 -20.38 17.65
C ALA A 337 16.84 -19.04 17.85
N VAL A 338 15.52 -19.07 18.12
CA VAL A 338 14.75 -17.85 18.42
C VAL A 338 15.34 -17.13 19.63
N GLU A 339 15.57 -17.86 20.72
CA GLU A 339 16.13 -17.30 21.94
C GLU A 339 17.55 -16.74 21.75
N ALA A 340 18.34 -17.30 20.82
CA ALA A 340 19.66 -16.79 20.46
C ALA A 340 19.56 -15.48 19.68
N ASP A 341 18.71 -15.41 18.65
CA ASP A 341 18.49 -14.18 17.88
C ASP A 341 18.04 -13.02 18.80
N LEU A 342 17.08 -13.27 19.70
CA LEU A 342 16.61 -12.27 20.68
C LEU A 342 17.74 -11.74 21.57
N GLN A 343 18.65 -12.62 22.00
CA GLN A 343 19.81 -12.24 22.80
C GLN A 343 20.83 -11.45 21.96
N THR A 344 21.14 -11.93 20.76
CA THR A 344 22.10 -11.29 19.84
C THR A 344 21.70 -9.86 19.51
N LEU A 345 20.40 -9.59 19.30
CA LEU A 345 19.89 -8.23 19.10
C LEU A 345 20.26 -7.29 20.24
N ARG A 346 20.18 -7.75 21.49
CA ARG A 346 20.55 -6.95 22.67
C ARG A 346 22.06 -6.88 22.88
N ASP A 347 22.77 -8.00 22.72
CA ASP A 347 24.23 -8.06 22.87
C ASP A 347 24.97 -7.16 21.85
N LEU A 348 24.40 -7.04 20.65
CA LEU A 348 24.94 -6.20 19.57
C LEU A 348 24.36 -4.78 19.56
N ASP A 349 23.55 -4.36 20.54
CA ASP A 349 22.94 -3.03 20.58
C ASP A 349 22.17 -2.70 19.28
N LEU A 350 21.27 -3.59 18.86
CA LEU A 350 20.46 -3.44 17.65
C LEU A 350 19.02 -3.12 18.05
N ALA A 351 18.61 -1.85 17.88
CA ALA A 351 17.26 -1.38 18.23
C ALA A 351 16.20 -2.18 17.47
N THR A 352 15.31 -2.87 18.18
CA THR A 352 14.30 -3.79 17.63
C THR A 352 13.17 -3.98 18.63
N THR A 353 11.95 -4.02 18.12
CA THR A 353 10.71 -4.04 18.91
C THR A 353 9.95 -5.35 18.81
N GLY A 354 10.08 -6.06 17.69
CA GLY A 354 9.30 -7.25 17.39
C GLY A 354 10.14 -8.37 16.77
N TYR A 355 9.67 -9.59 16.96
CA TYR A 355 10.18 -10.77 16.27
C TYR A 355 8.99 -11.62 15.85
N TRP A 356 8.99 -12.10 14.62
CA TRP A 356 7.96 -13.03 14.18
C TRP A 356 8.59 -14.30 13.59
N ILE A 357 7.98 -15.44 13.89
CA ILE A 357 8.47 -16.76 13.49
C ILE A 357 7.68 -17.17 12.24
N ASP A 358 8.38 -17.42 11.12
CA ASP A 358 7.74 -17.89 9.89
C ASP A 358 7.34 -19.37 10.00
N ARG A 359 8.11 -20.28 9.44
CA ARG A 359 7.92 -21.73 9.55
C ARG A 359 9.28 -22.42 9.72
N PRO A 360 9.32 -23.74 10.00
CA PRO A 360 8.32 -24.45 10.78
C PRO A 360 8.44 -24.07 12.27
N TYR A 361 7.33 -23.70 12.91
CA TYR A 361 7.22 -23.67 14.38
C TYR A 361 6.18 -24.64 14.95
N ALA A 362 5.16 -24.96 14.14
CA ALA A 362 4.08 -25.87 14.49
C ALA A 362 4.32 -27.29 13.97
N SER A 363 3.56 -28.27 14.44
CA SER A 363 3.66 -29.67 13.99
C SER A 363 3.34 -29.84 12.51
N ALA A 364 2.45 -28.99 11.99
CA ALA A 364 2.17 -28.76 10.57
C ALA A 364 1.57 -27.35 10.38
N VAL A 365 1.42 -26.92 9.12
CA VAL A 365 0.83 -25.62 8.76
C VAL A 365 -0.54 -25.44 9.43
N ASN A 366 -0.66 -24.38 10.24
CA ASN A 366 -1.85 -24.02 11.04
C ASN A 366 -2.44 -25.18 11.88
N SER A 367 -1.59 -26.06 12.43
CA SER A 367 -2.02 -27.11 13.38
C SER A 367 -2.34 -26.57 14.79
N PHE A 368 -2.17 -25.27 15.03
CA PHE A 368 -2.46 -24.58 16.30
C PHE A 368 -1.66 -25.07 17.50
N ASP A 369 -0.43 -25.53 17.28
CA ASP A 369 0.52 -25.91 18.30
C ASP A 369 1.94 -25.38 18.04
N PHE A 370 2.82 -25.58 19.02
CA PHE A 370 4.26 -25.52 18.80
C PHE A 370 4.78 -26.95 18.77
N LEU A 371 5.57 -27.32 17.77
CA LEU A 371 6.11 -28.67 17.61
C LEU A 371 6.96 -29.02 18.85
N PRO A 372 6.53 -29.95 19.73
CA PRO A 372 7.17 -30.12 21.05
C PRO A 372 8.63 -30.58 21.00
N ALA A 373 9.03 -31.22 19.89
CA ALA A 373 10.41 -31.67 19.69
C ALA A 373 11.40 -30.51 19.46
N ASN A 374 10.94 -29.40 18.88
CA ASN A 374 11.74 -28.24 18.53
C ASN A 374 11.49 -27.07 19.49
N TYR A 375 10.28 -26.98 20.04
CA TYR A 375 9.85 -25.94 20.97
C TYR A 375 9.37 -26.59 22.27
N PRO A 376 10.30 -27.10 23.11
CA PRO A 376 9.96 -27.86 24.31
C PRO A 376 9.35 -26.99 25.43
N ASP A 377 9.57 -25.67 25.43
CA ASP A 377 9.01 -24.73 26.40
C ASP A 377 8.71 -23.36 25.76
N PRO A 378 7.66 -23.25 24.91
CA PRO A 378 7.31 -22.00 24.25
C PRO A 378 6.97 -20.88 25.25
N ALA A 379 6.46 -21.23 26.44
CA ALA A 379 6.15 -20.25 27.47
C ALA A 379 7.41 -19.56 28.01
N ALA A 380 8.50 -20.31 28.21
CA ALA A 380 9.80 -19.75 28.59
C ALA A 380 10.39 -18.87 27.48
N MET A 381 10.27 -19.29 26.20
CA MET A 381 10.69 -18.48 25.04
C MET A 381 9.95 -17.14 24.99
N MET A 382 8.63 -17.16 25.17
CA MET A 382 7.81 -15.94 25.22
C MET A 382 8.16 -15.06 26.43
N GLN A 383 8.49 -15.66 27.58
CA GLN A 383 8.93 -14.91 28.75
C GLN A 383 10.28 -14.22 28.50
N LYS A 384 11.24 -14.92 27.89
CA LYS A 384 12.53 -14.33 27.51
C LYS A 384 12.35 -13.15 26.53
N ALA A 385 11.47 -13.29 25.53
CA ALA A 385 11.14 -12.19 24.63
C ALA A 385 10.62 -10.96 25.38
N ARG A 386 9.69 -11.14 26.33
CA ARG A 386 9.17 -10.05 27.17
C ARG A 386 10.23 -9.44 28.08
N ASP A 387 11.10 -10.26 28.67
CA ASP A 387 12.20 -9.77 29.53
C ASP A 387 13.21 -8.92 28.75
N LEU A 388 13.36 -9.17 27.45
CA LEU A 388 14.22 -8.39 26.54
C LEU A 388 13.45 -7.30 25.77
N GLY A 389 12.17 -7.07 26.07
CA GLY A 389 11.35 -6.04 25.44
C GLY A 389 11.05 -6.29 23.97
N PHE A 390 10.57 -7.50 23.62
CA PHE A 390 10.10 -7.85 22.28
C PHE A 390 8.63 -8.27 22.28
N ALA A 391 7.90 -7.87 21.24
CA ALA A 391 6.61 -8.41 20.88
C ALA A 391 6.78 -9.59 19.91
N MET A 392 6.01 -10.67 20.12
CA MET A 392 6.12 -11.90 19.34
C MET A 392 4.90 -12.11 18.43
N ALA A 393 5.16 -12.60 17.21
CA ALA A 393 4.14 -12.95 16.23
C ALA A 393 4.48 -14.21 15.44
N LEU A 394 3.50 -14.70 14.67
CA LEU A 394 3.61 -15.94 13.91
C LEU A 394 3.13 -15.77 12.47
N TRP A 395 3.77 -16.45 11.53
CA TRP A 395 3.21 -16.65 10.20
C TRP A 395 2.02 -17.61 10.25
N HIS A 396 1.03 -17.34 9.41
CA HIS A 396 -0.20 -18.09 9.29
C HIS A 396 -0.76 -17.99 7.86
N THR A 397 -1.52 -19.03 7.50
CA THR A 397 -2.33 -19.06 6.26
C THR A 397 -3.77 -19.47 6.60
N PRO A 398 -4.71 -19.45 5.65
CA PRO A 398 -6.07 -19.88 5.94
C PRO A 398 -6.36 -21.37 5.61
N TYR A 399 -5.34 -22.23 5.61
CA TYR A 399 -5.43 -23.61 5.15
C TYR A 399 -5.25 -24.66 6.26
N LEU A 400 -5.81 -25.85 6.04
CA LEU A 400 -5.51 -27.07 6.78
C LEU A 400 -5.02 -28.13 5.79
N ASP A 401 -3.78 -28.60 5.93
CA ASP A 401 -3.15 -29.50 4.96
C ASP A 401 -3.65 -30.96 5.10
N PRO A 402 -4.50 -31.49 4.19
CA PRO A 402 -4.94 -32.88 4.28
C PRO A 402 -3.80 -33.90 4.07
N GLY A 403 -2.68 -33.46 3.52
CA GLY A 403 -1.50 -34.29 3.25
C GLY A 403 -0.60 -34.51 4.47
N ASP A 404 -0.74 -33.72 5.53
CA ASP A 404 0.11 -33.82 6.72
C ASP A 404 -0.57 -34.62 7.84
N PRO A 405 0.05 -35.71 8.35
CA PRO A 405 -0.50 -36.50 9.46
C PRO A 405 -0.85 -35.70 10.72
N ALA A 406 -0.18 -34.58 10.98
CA ALA A 406 -0.44 -33.75 12.15
C ALA A 406 -1.73 -32.91 12.03
N THR A 407 -2.26 -32.72 10.82
CA THR A 407 -3.53 -32.00 10.58
C THR A 407 -4.64 -32.88 10.04
N ALA A 408 -4.39 -34.14 9.72
CA ALA A 408 -5.39 -35.07 9.17
C ALA A 408 -6.69 -35.15 10.01
N ASP A 409 -6.60 -35.34 11.33
CA ASP A 409 -7.81 -35.41 12.20
C ASP A 409 -8.57 -34.07 12.22
N ALA A 410 -7.85 -32.94 12.22
CA ALA A 410 -8.44 -31.61 12.20
C ALA A 410 -9.11 -31.30 10.85
N TYR A 411 -8.48 -31.75 9.75
CA TYR A 411 -9.02 -31.67 8.40
C TYR A 411 -10.31 -32.49 8.27
N ASP A 412 -10.29 -33.76 8.66
CA ASP A 412 -11.47 -34.65 8.60
C ASP A 412 -12.64 -34.08 9.42
N ALA A 413 -12.36 -33.49 10.59
CA ALA A 413 -13.36 -32.84 11.42
C ALA A 413 -13.92 -31.56 10.75
N ALA A 414 -13.07 -30.73 10.16
CA ALA A 414 -13.47 -29.52 9.45
C ALA A 414 -14.30 -29.85 8.19
N GLU A 415 -13.92 -30.88 7.43
CA GLU A 415 -14.66 -31.37 6.28
C GLU A 415 -16.04 -31.91 6.70
N ALA A 416 -16.09 -32.76 7.73
CA ALA A 416 -17.34 -33.30 8.26
C ALA A 416 -18.28 -32.22 8.81
N ALA A 417 -17.73 -31.12 9.32
CA ALA A 417 -18.48 -29.98 9.83
C ALA A 417 -18.84 -28.92 8.75
N GLY A 418 -18.35 -29.08 7.51
CA GLY A 418 -18.61 -28.14 6.42
C GLY A 418 -17.95 -26.77 6.62
N TYR A 419 -16.71 -26.76 7.13
CA TYR A 419 -15.95 -25.52 7.38
C TYR A 419 -15.18 -25.00 6.16
N PHE A 420 -15.14 -25.77 5.07
CA PHE A 420 -14.62 -25.32 3.77
C PHE A 420 -15.77 -24.86 2.86
N ALA A 421 -15.43 -24.16 1.78
CA ALA A 421 -16.42 -23.71 0.80
C ALA A 421 -17.22 -24.90 0.23
N PRO A 422 -18.58 -24.87 0.28
CA PRO A 422 -19.42 -25.96 -0.24
C PRO A 422 -19.19 -26.33 -1.70
N VAL A 423 -18.82 -25.34 -2.53
CA VAL A 423 -18.35 -25.57 -3.90
C VAL A 423 -17.00 -24.89 -4.03
N MET A 424 -16.00 -25.67 -4.43
CA MET A 424 -14.65 -25.18 -4.66
C MET A 424 -14.37 -25.06 -6.15
N GLY A 425 -13.78 -23.93 -6.52
CA GLY A 425 -13.14 -23.77 -7.82
C GLY A 425 -11.81 -24.52 -7.87
N THR A 426 -10.97 -24.15 -8.83
CA THR A 426 -9.61 -24.70 -8.93
C THR A 426 -8.81 -24.28 -7.70
N ALA A 427 -8.44 -25.25 -6.85
CA ALA A 427 -7.52 -25.01 -5.73
C ALA A 427 -6.12 -24.70 -6.27
N LEU A 428 -5.62 -23.51 -6.00
CA LEU A 428 -4.29 -23.06 -6.43
C LEU A 428 -3.26 -23.21 -5.30
N ALA A 429 -3.68 -23.16 -4.04
CA ALA A 429 -2.81 -23.38 -2.90
C ALA A 429 -2.42 -24.87 -2.74
N ARG A 430 -1.18 -25.11 -2.31
CA ARG A 430 -0.63 -26.46 -2.11
C ARG A 430 -1.13 -27.17 -0.85
N TRP A 431 -1.69 -26.44 0.11
CA TRP A 431 -2.06 -26.94 1.44
C TRP A 431 -3.55 -27.23 1.59
N GLY A 432 -4.25 -27.46 0.48
CA GLY A 432 -5.66 -27.84 0.48
C GLY A 432 -6.63 -26.65 0.52
N PRO A 433 -7.91 -26.92 0.82
CA PRO A 433 -8.98 -25.93 0.77
C PRO A 433 -8.83 -24.80 1.81
N PRO A 434 -9.32 -23.59 1.48
CA PRO A 434 -9.37 -22.48 2.42
C PRO A 434 -10.54 -22.67 3.39
N ILE A 435 -10.35 -22.23 4.64
CA ILE A 435 -11.46 -22.08 5.59
C ILE A 435 -12.48 -21.07 5.06
N ASP A 436 -13.75 -21.43 5.09
CA ASP A 436 -14.83 -20.53 4.72
C ASP A 436 -15.12 -19.54 5.85
N PHE A 437 -14.50 -18.35 5.79
CA PHE A 437 -14.72 -17.28 6.78
C PHE A 437 -16.10 -16.62 6.69
N THR A 438 -16.97 -17.02 5.75
CA THR A 438 -18.40 -16.63 5.76
C THR A 438 -19.24 -17.55 6.65
N ASN A 439 -18.70 -18.73 7.02
CA ASN A 439 -19.33 -19.65 7.97
C ASN A 439 -18.96 -19.26 9.42
N PRO A 440 -19.93 -18.81 10.24
CA PRO A 440 -19.65 -18.38 11.62
C PRO A 440 -19.14 -19.53 12.52
N ASP A 441 -19.52 -20.78 12.25
CA ASP A 441 -19.03 -21.94 13.01
C ASP A 441 -17.57 -22.25 12.65
N ALA A 442 -17.20 -22.11 11.37
CA ALA A 442 -15.82 -22.25 10.91
C ALA A 442 -14.91 -21.16 11.51
N VAL A 443 -15.39 -19.90 11.54
CA VAL A 443 -14.70 -18.78 12.21
C VAL A 443 -14.51 -19.08 13.69
N SER A 444 -15.55 -19.58 14.38
CA SER A 444 -15.45 -19.93 15.81
C SER A 444 -14.45 -21.04 16.05
N TYR A 445 -14.43 -22.06 15.20
CA TYR A 445 -13.44 -23.14 15.25
C TYR A 445 -12.02 -22.60 15.08
N TRP A 446 -11.78 -21.81 14.03
CA TRP A 446 -10.47 -21.23 13.73
C TRP A 446 -9.95 -20.36 14.90
N ARG A 447 -10.83 -19.50 15.44
CA ARG A 447 -10.52 -18.65 16.60
C ARG A 447 -10.18 -19.46 17.86
N SER A 448 -10.77 -20.65 18.03
CA SER A 448 -10.43 -21.52 19.16
C SER A 448 -8.99 -22.03 19.09
N GLY A 449 -8.48 -22.29 17.88
CA GLY A 449 -7.07 -22.62 17.66
C GLY A 449 -6.16 -21.42 17.92
N LEU A 450 -6.51 -20.24 17.38
CA LEU A 450 -5.74 -19.00 17.59
C LEU A 450 -5.66 -18.61 19.08
N ALA A 451 -6.66 -18.97 19.89
CA ALA A 451 -6.64 -18.73 21.33
C ALA A 451 -5.43 -19.41 22.01
N ALA A 452 -4.98 -20.57 21.53
CA ALA A 452 -3.81 -21.27 22.08
C ALA A 452 -2.53 -20.43 21.96
N TYR A 453 -2.31 -19.76 20.82
CA TYR A 453 -1.16 -18.88 20.62
C TYR A 453 -1.30 -17.55 21.36
N ARG A 454 -2.49 -16.94 21.31
CA ARG A 454 -2.79 -15.71 22.06
C ARG A 454 -2.51 -15.89 23.54
N ASP A 455 -2.95 -17.01 24.13
CA ASP A 455 -2.81 -17.28 25.56
C ASP A 455 -1.34 -17.51 25.98
N LEU A 456 -0.44 -17.82 25.03
CA LEU A 456 1.01 -17.84 25.23
C LEU A 456 1.67 -16.46 25.18
N GLY A 457 0.95 -15.45 24.65
CA GLY A 457 1.43 -14.07 24.51
C GLY A 457 1.79 -13.65 23.09
N ILE A 458 1.33 -14.38 22.07
CA ILE A 458 1.42 -13.92 20.68
C ILE A 458 0.48 -12.73 20.47
N VAL A 459 1.01 -11.66 19.88
CA VAL A 459 0.32 -10.35 19.73
C VAL A 459 0.26 -9.88 18.27
N GLY A 460 0.56 -10.75 17.32
CA GLY A 460 0.44 -10.44 15.91
C GLY A 460 0.59 -11.65 15.01
N TYR A 461 0.23 -11.46 13.74
CA TYR A 461 0.30 -12.49 12.72
C TYR A 461 0.78 -11.92 11.37
N LYS A 462 1.67 -12.65 10.69
CA LYS A 462 1.91 -12.49 9.25
C LYS A 462 0.90 -13.38 8.52
N LEU A 463 -0.06 -12.75 7.87
CA LEU A 463 -1.14 -13.39 7.12
C LEU A 463 -0.74 -13.49 5.66
N ASP A 464 -0.26 -14.67 5.32
CA ASP A 464 0.13 -15.03 3.97
C ASP A 464 -1.05 -15.72 3.27
N TYR A 465 -1.04 -15.69 1.93
CA TYR A 465 -2.08 -16.22 1.05
C TYR A 465 -3.50 -15.63 1.27
N GLY A 466 -4.52 -16.32 0.74
CA GLY A 466 -5.93 -15.93 0.72
C GLY A 466 -6.43 -15.47 -0.67
N GLU A 467 -5.52 -15.33 -1.63
CA GLU A 467 -5.78 -14.89 -3.01
C GLU A 467 -6.09 -16.02 -4.00
N GLU A 468 -6.25 -17.27 -3.55
CA GLU A 468 -6.54 -18.40 -4.45
C GLU A 468 -7.96 -18.41 -5.00
N VAL A 469 -8.87 -17.65 -4.38
CA VAL A 469 -10.19 -17.41 -4.92
C VAL A 469 -10.01 -16.49 -6.13
N VAL A 470 -9.79 -17.08 -7.30
CA VAL A 470 -9.71 -16.36 -8.56
C VAL A 470 -10.96 -16.63 -9.38
N VAL A 471 -11.33 -15.66 -10.21
CA VAL A 471 -12.58 -15.70 -10.96
C VAL A 471 -12.54 -16.75 -12.08
N GLY A 472 -11.35 -16.97 -12.62
CA GLY A 472 -11.13 -17.87 -13.74
C GLY A 472 -9.75 -17.73 -14.36
N ALA A 473 -9.56 -18.41 -15.49
CA ALA A 473 -8.35 -18.30 -16.30
C ALA A 473 -8.72 -18.41 -17.78
N VAL A 474 -8.11 -17.56 -18.63
CA VAL A 474 -8.27 -17.63 -20.10
C VAL A 474 -9.74 -17.59 -20.53
N GLY A 475 -10.57 -16.81 -19.83
CA GLY A 475 -11.99 -16.74 -20.13
C GLY A 475 -12.89 -17.80 -19.51
N ILE A 476 -12.32 -18.82 -18.84
CA ILE A 476 -13.04 -19.94 -18.25
C ILE A 476 -13.22 -19.68 -16.76
N ARG A 477 -14.46 -19.80 -16.27
CA ARG A 477 -14.83 -19.57 -14.87
C ARG A 477 -14.34 -20.70 -13.96
N PHE A 478 -13.88 -20.36 -12.76
CA PHE A 478 -13.63 -21.32 -11.68
C PHE A 478 -14.70 -21.15 -10.60
N PRO A 479 -15.84 -21.87 -10.66
CA PRO A 479 -16.98 -21.56 -9.79
C PRO A 479 -16.69 -21.91 -8.32
N TRP A 480 -16.92 -20.95 -7.43
CA TRP A 480 -16.95 -21.13 -5.98
C TRP A 480 -18.36 -20.88 -5.44
N ARG A 481 -18.68 -21.48 -4.30
CA ARG A 481 -19.82 -21.07 -3.45
C ARG A 481 -19.43 -21.17 -2.00
N PHE A 482 -19.66 -20.09 -1.26
CA PHE A 482 -19.41 -19.98 0.18
C PHE A 482 -20.72 -20.16 0.98
N HIS A 483 -20.59 -20.31 2.29
CA HIS A 483 -21.69 -20.57 3.22
C HIS A 483 -22.79 -19.50 3.18
N ASP A 484 -22.43 -18.23 3.00
CA ASP A 484 -23.40 -17.12 2.87
C ASP A 484 -24.06 -17.01 1.49
N GLY A 485 -23.67 -17.87 0.54
CA GLY A 485 -24.18 -17.90 -0.83
C GLY A 485 -23.39 -17.02 -1.81
N SER A 486 -22.35 -16.30 -1.36
CA SER A 486 -21.43 -15.60 -2.24
C SER A 486 -20.63 -16.56 -3.12
N ASP A 487 -20.09 -16.04 -4.22
CA ASP A 487 -19.33 -16.78 -5.23
C ASP A 487 -18.03 -16.06 -5.60
N GLU A 488 -17.22 -16.67 -6.47
CA GLU A 488 -15.91 -16.13 -6.83
C GLU A 488 -15.96 -14.77 -7.53
N LEU A 489 -17.09 -14.39 -8.15
CA LEU A 489 -17.27 -13.07 -8.77
C LEU A 489 -17.23 -11.92 -7.76
N THR A 490 -17.38 -12.22 -6.47
CA THR A 490 -17.30 -11.23 -5.40
C THR A 490 -16.26 -11.61 -4.34
N MET A 491 -16.02 -12.91 -4.16
CA MET A 491 -15.09 -13.43 -3.15
C MET A 491 -13.64 -13.44 -3.58
N HIS A 492 -13.33 -13.26 -4.88
CA HIS A 492 -11.94 -13.00 -5.31
C HIS A 492 -11.32 -11.76 -4.67
N ARG A 493 -12.18 -10.88 -4.11
CA ARG A 493 -11.82 -9.77 -3.24
C ARG A 493 -12.40 -9.93 -1.84
N GLY A 494 -13.62 -10.45 -1.74
CA GLY A 494 -14.34 -10.54 -0.47
C GLY A 494 -13.71 -11.49 0.56
N TYR A 495 -12.95 -12.50 0.13
CA TYR A 495 -12.36 -13.50 1.02
C TYR A 495 -11.42 -12.88 2.08
N GLN A 496 -10.58 -11.93 1.66
CA GLN A 496 -9.59 -11.29 2.53
C GLN A 496 -10.23 -10.55 3.70
N LEU A 497 -11.40 -9.95 3.51
CA LEU A 497 -12.14 -9.28 4.59
C LEU A 497 -12.50 -10.24 5.72
N GLY A 498 -12.94 -11.46 5.39
CA GLY A 498 -13.27 -12.49 6.38
C GLY A 498 -12.03 -13.04 7.08
N TYR A 499 -10.96 -13.27 6.32
CA TYR A 499 -9.68 -13.75 6.82
C TYR A 499 -9.07 -12.76 7.82
N HIS A 500 -8.88 -11.51 7.43
CA HIS A 500 -8.27 -10.48 8.28
C HIS A 500 -9.16 -10.13 9.48
N ALA A 501 -10.48 -10.01 9.31
CA ALA A 501 -11.40 -9.78 10.43
C ALA A 501 -11.37 -10.90 11.47
N THR A 502 -11.15 -12.16 11.04
CA THR A 502 -11.06 -13.31 11.94
C THR A 502 -9.86 -13.19 12.88
N TYR A 503 -8.69 -12.84 12.35
CA TYR A 503 -7.47 -12.65 13.15
C TYR A 503 -7.51 -11.36 13.95
N ARG A 504 -7.99 -10.25 13.37
CA ARG A 504 -8.11 -8.98 14.07
C ARG A 504 -8.91 -9.10 15.37
N ALA A 505 -9.99 -9.87 15.36
CA ALA A 505 -10.80 -10.11 16.54
C ALA A 505 -10.12 -10.94 17.64
N MET A 506 -9.02 -11.61 17.33
CA MET A 506 -8.23 -12.41 18.29
C MET A 506 -7.05 -11.64 18.88
N LEU A 507 -6.70 -10.49 18.28
CA LEU A 507 -5.64 -9.62 18.78
C LEU A 507 -6.08 -8.83 20.03
N PRO A 508 -5.13 -8.41 20.89
CA PRO A 508 -5.44 -7.60 22.06
C PRO A 508 -6.12 -6.27 21.71
N GLU A 509 -7.05 -5.81 22.56
CA GLU A 509 -7.74 -4.51 22.40
C GLU A 509 -6.77 -3.32 22.46
N ALA A 510 -5.70 -3.42 23.28
CA ALA A 510 -4.62 -2.44 23.33
C ALA A 510 -3.73 -2.43 22.05
N GLY A 511 -4.05 -3.28 21.08
CA GLY A 511 -3.42 -3.39 19.78
C GLY A 511 -2.58 -4.66 19.62
N GLY A 512 -2.72 -5.29 18.46
CA GLY A 512 -1.78 -6.24 17.88
C GLY A 512 -1.54 -5.87 16.42
N PHE A 513 -0.59 -6.53 15.74
CA PHE A 513 -0.33 -6.25 14.33
C PHE A 513 -0.82 -7.37 13.41
N LEU A 514 -1.23 -6.99 12.21
CA LEU A 514 -1.44 -7.89 11.09
C LEU A 514 -0.53 -7.42 9.95
N LEU A 515 0.42 -8.25 9.55
CA LEU A 515 1.19 -8.06 8.33
C LEU A 515 0.54 -8.91 7.24
N CYS A 516 -0.05 -8.29 6.23
CA CYS A 516 -0.90 -8.96 5.25
C CYS A 516 -0.26 -8.85 3.86
N ARG A 517 -0.30 -9.96 3.11
CA ARG A 517 0.12 -9.98 1.71
C ARG A 517 -0.86 -9.24 0.80
N ALA A 518 -2.14 -9.54 0.98
CA ALA A 518 -3.20 -9.01 0.15
C ALA A 518 -4.06 -8.00 0.92
N GLY A 519 -4.87 -7.25 0.18
CA GLY A 519 -5.79 -6.27 0.75
C GLY A 519 -6.82 -5.82 -0.27
N VAL A 520 -7.98 -5.38 0.21
CA VAL A 520 -9.08 -4.91 -0.64
C VAL A 520 -9.76 -3.68 -0.03
N ALA A 521 -10.60 -3.00 -0.80
CA ALA A 521 -11.29 -1.82 -0.29
C ALA A 521 -12.13 -2.16 0.97
N GLY A 522 -11.88 -1.41 2.05
CA GLY A 522 -12.50 -1.61 3.36
C GLY A 522 -11.70 -2.49 4.33
N ASP A 523 -10.63 -3.13 3.86
CA ASP A 523 -9.79 -4.00 4.69
C ASP A 523 -8.84 -3.22 5.62
N GLN A 524 -8.51 -1.97 5.26
CA GLN A 524 -7.65 -1.10 6.08
C GLN A 524 -8.19 -0.88 7.51
N VAL A 525 -9.49 -1.07 7.75
CA VAL A 525 -10.13 -0.94 9.07
C VAL A 525 -9.60 -1.96 10.08
N HIS A 526 -8.93 -3.01 9.62
CA HIS A 526 -8.29 -4.01 10.47
C HIS A 526 -6.87 -3.59 10.94
N GLY A 527 -6.38 -2.43 10.50
CA GLY A 527 -5.03 -1.95 10.83
C GLY A 527 -3.96 -2.80 10.16
N THR A 528 -4.18 -3.17 8.90
CA THR A 528 -3.29 -4.02 8.12
C THR A 528 -2.03 -3.25 7.73
N ILE A 529 -0.89 -3.92 7.86
CA ILE A 529 0.40 -3.49 7.34
C ILE A 529 0.61 -4.34 6.09
N ILE A 530 0.74 -3.71 4.92
CA ILE A 530 0.91 -4.45 3.67
C ILE A 530 2.38 -4.76 3.44
N TRP A 531 2.65 -6.01 3.07
CA TRP A 531 3.94 -6.46 2.54
C TRP A 531 3.79 -6.87 1.07
N PRO A 532 4.72 -6.45 0.19
CA PRO A 532 4.57 -6.52 -1.26
C PRO A 532 4.67 -7.90 -1.90
N GLY A 533 4.72 -8.96 -1.11
CA GLY A 533 5.02 -10.29 -1.66
C GLY A 533 6.51 -10.57 -1.79
N ASP A 534 6.81 -11.62 -2.55
CA ASP A 534 8.13 -12.19 -2.68
C ASP A 534 8.90 -11.44 -3.77
N ILE A 535 9.52 -10.32 -3.43
CA ILE A 535 10.28 -9.51 -4.40
C ILE A 535 11.76 -9.94 -4.51
N ASP A 536 12.41 -9.55 -5.61
CA ASP A 536 13.78 -9.97 -5.93
C ASP A 536 14.82 -9.32 -5.01
N ALA A 537 15.82 -10.10 -4.57
CA ALA A 537 16.90 -9.67 -3.68
C ALA A 537 18.02 -8.91 -4.42
N ASP A 538 17.65 -7.95 -5.25
CA ASP A 538 18.58 -7.13 -6.03
C ASP A 538 18.06 -5.69 -6.27
N LEU A 539 18.71 -4.96 -7.18
CA LEU A 539 18.34 -3.61 -7.59
C LEU A 539 17.67 -3.58 -8.99
N SER A 540 17.14 -4.71 -9.46
CA SER A 540 16.39 -4.78 -10.73
C SER A 540 15.04 -4.07 -10.62
N ARG A 541 14.56 -3.53 -11.74
CA ARG A 541 13.21 -2.97 -11.85
C ARG A 541 12.24 -4.06 -12.27
N PHE A 542 10.96 -3.84 -11.97
CA PHE A 542 9.89 -4.69 -12.48
C PHE A 542 9.99 -4.85 -14.00
N GLY A 543 9.96 -6.11 -14.48
CA GLY A 543 10.02 -6.42 -15.91
C GLY A 543 11.43 -6.57 -16.48
N ASP A 544 12.50 -6.27 -15.72
CA ASP A 544 13.88 -6.39 -16.20
C ASP A 544 14.27 -7.85 -16.46
N ALA A 545 14.90 -8.13 -17.60
CA ALA A 545 15.50 -9.44 -17.86
C ALA A 545 16.83 -9.59 -17.12
N VAL A 546 16.87 -10.42 -16.08
CA VAL A 546 18.03 -10.60 -15.19
C VAL A 546 18.71 -11.95 -15.46
N ALA A 547 20.02 -11.93 -15.66
CA ALA A 547 20.83 -13.14 -15.82
C ALA A 547 21.40 -13.58 -14.47
N LYS A 548 21.08 -14.81 -14.05
CA LYS A 548 21.68 -15.45 -12.87
C LYS A 548 23.14 -15.81 -13.13
N ALA A 549 23.90 -16.00 -12.06
CA ALA A 549 25.28 -16.52 -12.13
C ALA A 549 25.38 -17.89 -12.83
N SER A 550 24.30 -18.68 -12.82
CA SER A 550 24.17 -19.96 -13.53
C SER A 550 24.07 -19.81 -15.05
N GLY A 551 23.83 -18.59 -15.56
CA GLY A 551 23.55 -18.31 -16.98
C GLY A 551 22.08 -18.42 -17.38
N GLU A 552 21.19 -18.81 -16.46
CA GLU A 552 19.74 -18.75 -16.66
C GLU A 552 19.25 -17.29 -16.59
N THR A 553 18.32 -16.91 -17.45
CA THR A 553 17.66 -15.60 -17.40
C THR A 553 16.24 -15.77 -16.89
N TYR A 554 15.81 -14.87 -16.00
CA TYR A 554 14.42 -14.67 -15.61
C TYR A 554 14.03 -13.22 -15.95
N VAL A 555 12.74 -12.86 -15.90
CA VAL A 555 12.43 -11.43 -15.74
C VAL A 555 11.92 -11.18 -14.33
N ALA A 556 12.40 -10.07 -13.79
CA ALA A 556 12.26 -9.69 -12.41
C ALA A 556 10.82 -9.25 -12.12
N VAL A 557 10.35 -9.69 -10.95
CA VAL A 557 9.24 -9.04 -10.25
C VAL A 557 9.73 -7.68 -9.71
N GLY A 558 11.05 -7.49 -9.63
CA GLY A 558 11.71 -6.25 -9.24
C GLY A 558 12.18 -6.32 -7.79
N GLY A 559 13.25 -5.61 -7.48
CA GLY A 559 13.84 -5.59 -6.14
C GLY A 559 13.55 -4.30 -5.39
N LEU A 560 14.58 -3.71 -4.77
CA LEU A 560 14.44 -2.45 -4.03
C LEU A 560 13.69 -1.35 -4.79
N PRO A 561 13.94 -1.08 -6.10
CA PRO A 561 13.16 -0.08 -6.83
C PRO A 561 11.64 -0.32 -6.74
N SER A 562 11.21 -1.56 -6.93
CA SER A 562 9.79 -1.94 -6.91
C SER A 562 9.20 -1.90 -5.50
N ALA A 563 9.99 -2.17 -4.46
CA ALA A 563 9.56 -1.95 -3.06
C ALA A 563 9.24 -0.47 -2.78
N VAL A 564 10.04 0.46 -3.32
CA VAL A 564 9.79 1.91 -3.17
C VAL A 564 8.49 2.32 -3.89
N VAL A 565 8.25 1.79 -5.10
CA VAL A 565 7.02 2.02 -5.86
C VAL A 565 5.79 1.46 -5.13
N ALA A 566 5.88 0.24 -4.60
CA ALA A 566 4.79 -0.39 -3.86
C ALA A 566 4.35 0.44 -2.65
N GLY A 567 5.29 0.85 -1.79
CA GLY A 567 4.98 1.71 -0.63
C GLY A 567 4.41 3.07 -1.03
N SER A 568 4.85 3.63 -2.15
CA SER A 568 4.38 4.93 -2.64
C SER A 568 3.00 4.85 -3.31
N SER A 569 2.66 3.74 -3.95
CA SER A 569 1.35 3.50 -4.59
C SER A 569 0.26 3.11 -3.58
N LEU A 570 0.61 2.34 -2.54
CA LEU A 570 -0.32 1.91 -1.49
C LEU A 570 -0.90 3.06 -0.66
N GLY A 571 -0.08 4.04 -0.31
CA GLY A 571 -0.48 5.20 0.48
C GLY A 571 -1.73 5.92 -0.06
N PRO A 572 -1.69 6.50 -1.28
CA PRO A 572 -2.85 7.16 -1.88
C PRO A 572 -4.03 6.22 -2.15
N SER A 573 -3.79 4.90 -2.20
CA SER A 573 -4.78 3.84 -2.37
C SER A 573 -5.51 3.46 -1.08
N GLY A 574 -5.24 4.14 0.04
CA GLY A 574 -5.96 3.96 1.29
C GLY A 574 -5.31 3.02 2.31
N PHE A 575 -4.10 2.51 2.02
CA PHE A 575 -3.31 1.69 2.95
C PHE A 575 -2.07 2.48 3.41
N PRO A 576 -2.11 3.14 4.58
CA PRO A 576 -1.04 4.04 5.01
C PRO A 576 0.18 3.32 5.61
N LEU A 577 0.11 2.00 5.82
CA LEU A 577 1.13 1.20 6.47
C LEU A 577 1.70 0.16 5.50
N PHE A 578 3.01 0.23 5.30
CA PHE A 578 3.77 -0.59 4.37
C PHE A 578 5.08 -1.03 5.02
N ALA A 579 5.43 -2.30 4.80
CA ALA A 579 6.72 -2.88 5.12
C ALA A 579 7.19 -3.73 3.93
N ALA A 580 8.50 -3.86 3.71
CA ALA A 580 9.06 -4.78 2.72
C ALA A 580 10.10 -5.69 3.39
N ASP A 581 10.37 -6.84 2.77
CA ASP A 581 11.47 -7.71 3.17
C ASP A 581 12.78 -7.00 2.90
N THR A 582 13.39 -6.41 3.93
CA THR A 582 14.67 -5.72 3.78
C THR A 582 15.74 -6.70 3.36
N GLY A 583 16.13 -6.64 2.09
CA GLY A 583 17.05 -7.57 1.43
C GLY A 583 16.41 -8.47 0.36
N GLY A 584 15.09 -8.46 0.22
CA GLY A 584 14.33 -9.26 -0.75
C GLY A 584 14.18 -10.73 -0.36
N TYR A 585 13.27 -11.41 -1.06
CA TYR A 585 12.90 -12.80 -0.78
C TYR A 585 13.39 -13.76 -1.88
N ARG A 586 13.19 -13.40 -3.15
CA ARG A 586 13.59 -14.22 -4.28
C ARG A 586 15.05 -14.01 -4.61
N HIS A 587 15.70 -15.06 -5.12
CA HIS A 587 17.08 -14.98 -5.61
C HIS A 587 18.11 -14.53 -4.55
N THR A 588 17.81 -14.77 -3.27
CA THR A 588 18.67 -14.44 -2.13
C THR A 588 19.90 -15.38 -2.03
N PRO A 589 20.95 -15.02 -1.26
CA PRO A 589 21.11 -13.78 -0.47
C PRO A 589 21.36 -12.55 -1.35
N PRO A 590 20.94 -11.34 -0.91
CA PRO A 590 21.33 -10.10 -1.58
C PRO A 590 22.83 -9.85 -1.45
N ASP A 591 23.40 -9.07 -2.37
CA ASP A 591 24.75 -8.53 -2.16
C ASP A 591 24.75 -7.43 -1.08
N ARG A 592 25.96 -7.09 -0.58
CA ARG A 592 26.11 -6.09 0.49
C ARG A 592 25.56 -4.73 0.08
N GLU A 593 25.74 -4.28 -1.17
CA GLU A 593 25.23 -2.99 -1.61
C GLU A 593 23.69 -2.96 -1.54
N THR A 594 23.04 -3.96 -2.11
CA THR A 594 21.59 -4.13 -2.09
C THR A 594 21.07 -4.13 -0.67
N TYR A 595 21.66 -4.93 0.22
CA TYR A 595 21.22 -5.02 1.61
C TYR A 595 21.36 -3.68 2.36
N VAL A 596 22.48 -2.97 2.17
CA VAL A 596 22.72 -1.64 2.74
C VAL A 596 21.70 -0.61 2.23
N ARG A 597 21.48 -0.53 0.91
CA ARG A 597 20.50 0.40 0.31
C ARG A 597 19.07 0.09 0.74
N TRP A 598 18.77 -1.18 0.99
CA TRP A 598 17.46 -1.56 1.51
C TRP A 598 17.27 -1.20 2.98
N ILE A 599 18.29 -1.39 3.83
CA ILE A 599 18.25 -0.95 5.24
C ILE A 599 18.02 0.56 5.30
N GLU A 600 18.72 1.33 4.46
CA GLU A 600 18.56 2.77 4.32
C GLU A 600 17.10 3.15 3.99
N GLN A 601 16.49 2.49 3.00
CA GLN A 601 15.12 2.75 2.57
C GLN A 601 14.10 2.33 3.63
N SER A 602 14.18 1.11 4.16
CA SER A 602 13.21 0.58 5.13
C SER A 602 13.16 1.40 6.42
N ALA A 603 14.27 2.00 6.82
CA ALA A 603 14.31 2.91 7.97
C ALA A 603 13.49 4.19 7.77
N LEU A 604 13.20 4.57 6.52
CA LEU A 604 12.43 5.75 6.13
C LEU A 604 11.06 5.40 5.52
N SER A 605 10.60 4.16 5.72
CA SER A 605 9.24 3.69 5.41
C SER A 605 8.31 3.80 6.65
N PRO A 606 6.99 3.64 6.49
CA PRO A 606 6.05 3.61 7.63
C PRO A 606 6.35 2.52 8.67
N VAL A 607 6.80 1.34 8.22
CA VAL A 607 7.16 0.19 9.06
C VAL A 607 8.44 -0.46 8.50
N MET A 608 9.29 -1.00 9.38
CA MET A 608 10.54 -1.66 9.02
C MET A 608 10.54 -3.13 9.47
N GLN A 609 10.62 -4.07 8.53
CA GLN A 609 10.94 -5.47 8.84
C GLN A 609 12.18 -5.94 8.10
N VAL A 610 12.93 -6.85 8.71
CA VAL A 610 14.24 -7.29 8.22
C VAL A 610 14.34 -8.80 8.29
N GLY A 611 14.64 -9.38 7.14
CA GLY A 611 14.77 -10.81 6.89
C GLY A 611 14.72 -11.07 5.39
N THR A 612 15.26 -12.21 4.97
CA THR A 612 15.33 -12.63 3.57
C THR A 612 14.88 -14.09 3.43
N GLY A 613 14.57 -14.51 2.19
CA GLY A 613 14.26 -15.90 1.87
C GLY A 613 15.40 -16.91 2.13
N SER A 614 16.63 -16.45 2.39
CA SER A 614 17.77 -17.28 2.82
C SER A 614 18.18 -17.08 4.28
N ASN A 615 17.29 -16.50 5.10
CA ASN A 615 17.51 -16.25 6.53
C ASN A 615 18.66 -15.27 6.84
N ASP A 616 18.95 -14.32 5.97
CA ASP A 616 20.00 -13.33 6.21
C ASP A 616 19.53 -12.25 7.19
N LEU A 617 20.37 -11.97 8.19
CA LEU A 617 20.18 -10.93 9.20
C LEU A 617 21.40 -10.01 9.23
N PRO A 618 21.33 -8.82 9.89
CA PRO A 618 22.44 -7.88 9.92
C PRO A 618 23.78 -8.43 10.43
N TRP A 619 23.76 -9.43 11.32
CA TRP A 619 24.95 -10.12 11.83
C TRP A 619 25.32 -11.39 11.07
N SER A 620 24.50 -11.82 10.10
CA SER A 620 24.68 -13.10 9.39
C SER A 620 24.31 -12.98 7.91
N LEU A 621 24.76 -11.92 7.24
CA LEU A 621 24.55 -11.73 5.81
C LEU A 621 25.49 -12.61 4.99
N GLY A 622 24.98 -13.74 4.50
CA GLY A 622 25.76 -14.70 3.74
C GLY A 622 27.04 -15.19 4.45
N PRO A 623 27.88 -15.98 3.77
CA PRO A 623 29.14 -16.46 4.33
C PRO A 623 30.24 -15.39 4.37
N ASP A 624 30.15 -14.37 3.50
CA ASP A 624 31.22 -13.38 3.29
C ASP A 624 31.08 -12.12 4.17
N HIS A 625 29.90 -11.89 4.77
CA HIS A 625 29.62 -10.71 5.60
C HIS A 625 29.03 -11.06 6.98
N ALA A 626 29.28 -12.28 7.46
CA ALA A 626 28.98 -12.65 8.85
C ALA A 626 29.79 -11.77 9.83
N ASP A 627 29.12 -11.24 10.84
CA ASP A 627 29.68 -10.33 11.85
C ASP A 627 30.42 -9.10 11.27
N ASP A 628 30.02 -8.61 10.09
CA ASP A 628 30.60 -7.41 9.46
C ASP A 628 30.39 -6.17 10.36
N PRO A 629 31.45 -5.58 10.95
CA PRO A 629 31.30 -4.49 11.90
C PRO A 629 30.78 -3.20 11.26
N GLU A 630 31.03 -2.98 9.96
CA GLU A 630 30.54 -1.80 9.25
C GLU A 630 29.04 -1.94 8.97
N LEU A 631 28.60 -3.13 8.54
CA LEU A 631 27.17 -3.42 8.35
C LEU A 631 26.39 -3.34 9.67
N LEU A 632 26.96 -3.86 10.77
CA LEU A 632 26.34 -3.76 12.09
C LEU A 632 26.24 -2.31 12.57
N ALA A 633 27.26 -1.49 12.32
CA ALA A 633 27.22 -0.06 12.64
C ALA A 633 26.16 0.68 11.81
N LEU A 634 26.06 0.36 10.53
CA LEU A 634 25.01 0.88 9.64
C LEU A 634 23.62 0.51 10.15
N TYR A 635 23.37 -0.79 10.37
CA TYR A 635 22.06 -1.27 10.80
C TYR A 635 21.65 -0.61 12.12
N ARG A 636 22.56 -0.54 13.09
CA ARG A 636 22.33 0.15 14.37
C ARG A 636 21.89 1.59 14.17
N ARG A 637 22.56 2.33 13.27
CA ARG A 637 22.22 3.73 12.95
C ARG A 637 20.81 3.84 12.37
N TYR A 638 20.47 3.02 11.38
CA TYR A 638 19.21 3.14 10.64
C TYR A 638 18.01 2.54 11.38
N ALA A 639 18.16 1.38 12.03
CA ALA A 639 17.13 0.80 12.89
C ALA A 639 16.78 1.76 14.05
N ARG A 640 17.79 2.40 14.65
CA ARG A 640 17.56 3.41 15.69
C ARG A 640 16.98 4.71 15.13
N LEU A 641 17.36 5.15 13.93
CA LEU A 641 16.70 6.29 13.25
C LEU A 641 15.21 6.01 13.04
N HIS A 642 14.85 4.86 12.49
CA HIS A 642 13.46 4.45 12.29
C HIS A 642 12.69 4.48 13.61
N LEU A 643 13.24 3.85 14.64
CA LEU A 643 12.63 3.81 15.97
C LEU A 643 12.47 5.22 16.55
N ARG A 644 13.47 6.09 16.39
CA ARG A 644 13.39 7.49 16.81
C ARG A 644 12.30 8.25 16.08
N LEU A 645 12.01 7.97 14.81
CA LEU A 645 10.98 8.66 14.03
C LEU A 645 9.54 8.24 14.37
N VAL A 646 9.34 7.20 15.19
CA VAL A 646 7.99 6.70 15.51
C VAL A 646 7.03 7.78 16.06
N PRO A 647 7.42 8.75 16.91
CA PRO A 647 6.52 9.85 17.31
C PRO A 647 5.98 10.68 16.14
N TYR A 648 6.80 10.89 15.10
CA TYR A 648 6.39 11.55 13.86
C TYR A 648 5.48 10.64 13.03
N LEU A 649 5.90 9.39 12.77
CA LEU A 649 5.15 8.42 11.97
C LEU A 649 3.77 8.09 12.57
N TYR A 650 3.72 7.86 13.88
CA TYR A 650 2.50 7.53 14.61
C TYR A 650 1.52 8.71 14.64
N ALA A 651 2.02 9.95 14.72
CA ALA A 651 1.19 11.14 14.62
C ALA A 651 0.60 11.30 13.20
N LEU A 652 1.38 11.02 12.15
CA LEU A 652 0.87 11.02 10.78
C LEU A 652 -0.20 9.93 10.58
N TRP A 653 0.07 8.72 11.06
CA TRP A 653 -0.90 7.63 11.05
C TRP A 653 -2.21 8.01 11.76
N ALA A 654 -2.12 8.61 12.96
CA ALA A 654 -3.30 9.05 13.69
C ALA A 654 -4.10 10.12 12.92
N ARG A 655 -3.41 11.05 12.23
CA ARG A 655 -4.04 12.10 11.40
C ARG A 655 -4.74 11.56 10.17
N THR A 656 -4.30 10.44 9.58
CA THR A 656 -4.93 9.86 8.38
C THR A 656 -6.44 9.63 8.55
N ARG A 657 -6.91 9.36 9.79
CA ARG A 657 -8.34 9.22 10.12
C ARG A 657 -9.14 10.50 9.93
N SER A 658 -8.48 11.65 9.93
CA SER A 658 -9.08 12.98 9.86
C SER A 658 -8.82 13.69 8.52
N ASP A 659 -7.62 13.56 7.96
CA ASP A 659 -7.23 14.26 6.72
C ASP A 659 -7.09 13.33 5.51
N GLY A 660 -7.06 12.00 5.72
CA GLY A 660 -6.87 10.99 4.68
C GLY A 660 -5.45 10.90 4.12
N ARG A 661 -4.50 11.73 4.57
CA ARG A 661 -3.18 11.83 3.94
C ARG A 661 -2.27 10.70 4.42
N ALA A 662 -1.80 9.87 3.49
CA ALA A 662 -0.89 8.78 3.79
C ALA A 662 0.43 9.23 4.45
N ILE A 663 1.15 8.30 5.06
CA ILE A 663 2.44 8.57 5.71
C ILE A 663 3.52 8.76 4.64
N GLN A 664 3.67 7.77 3.76
CA GLN A 664 4.51 7.85 2.56
C GLN A 664 3.70 8.38 1.38
N ARG A 665 4.22 9.37 0.65
CA ARG A 665 3.47 10.12 -0.37
C ARG A 665 4.30 10.28 -1.65
N PRO A 666 3.81 9.87 -2.82
CA PRO A 666 4.49 10.13 -4.10
C PRO A 666 4.75 11.64 -4.30
N LEU A 667 5.96 11.99 -4.73
CA LEU A 667 6.35 13.39 -4.87
C LEU A 667 5.43 14.15 -5.83
N GLY A 668 5.12 13.58 -7.00
CA GLY A 668 4.28 14.23 -8.01
C GLY A 668 2.81 14.39 -7.61
N LEU A 669 2.31 13.56 -6.68
CA LEU A 669 0.97 13.72 -6.10
C LEU A 669 0.96 14.78 -5.00
N ALA A 670 2.01 14.82 -4.17
CA ALA A 670 2.14 15.81 -3.11
C ALA A 670 2.46 17.22 -3.64
N HIS A 671 3.19 17.30 -4.76
CA HIS A 671 3.59 18.54 -5.44
C HIS A 671 3.31 18.48 -6.95
N PRO A 672 2.02 18.49 -7.38
CA PRO A 672 1.66 18.44 -8.78
C PRO A 672 2.30 19.52 -9.66
N GLU A 673 2.60 20.67 -9.06
CA GLU A 673 3.23 21.82 -9.69
C GLU A 673 4.63 21.54 -10.24
N LEU A 674 5.30 20.48 -9.76
CA LEU A 674 6.63 20.10 -10.24
C LEU A 674 6.63 19.55 -11.68
N GLY A 675 5.50 19.05 -12.16
CA GLY A 675 5.43 18.49 -13.52
C GLY A 675 6.11 17.12 -13.71
N VAL A 676 6.59 16.49 -12.63
CA VAL A 676 7.32 15.21 -12.67
C VAL A 676 6.75 14.19 -11.67
N ASP A 677 6.92 12.91 -11.98
CA ASP A 677 6.38 11.78 -11.22
C ASP A 677 7.47 10.73 -10.96
N PRO A 678 8.49 11.03 -10.13
CA PRO A 678 9.54 10.06 -9.84
C PRO A 678 8.99 8.86 -9.06
N ASP A 679 9.36 7.66 -9.50
CA ASP A 679 8.98 6.38 -8.88
C ASP A 679 9.67 6.13 -7.54
N ASP A 680 10.81 6.79 -7.33
CA ASP A 680 11.78 6.52 -6.26
C ASP A 680 12.16 7.81 -5.50
N VAL A 681 11.25 8.77 -5.44
CA VAL A 681 11.36 9.95 -4.55
C VAL A 681 9.99 10.22 -3.96
N TYR A 682 9.94 10.30 -2.63
CA TYR A 682 8.69 10.45 -1.89
C TYR A 682 8.85 11.39 -0.71
N LEU A 683 7.72 11.86 -0.18
CA LEU A 683 7.67 12.52 1.11
C LEU A 683 7.24 11.53 2.18
N LEU A 684 7.90 11.59 3.34
CA LEU A 684 7.43 10.99 4.58
C LEU A 684 6.74 12.09 5.39
N GLY A 685 5.41 12.11 5.35
CA GLY A 685 4.58 13.24 5.78
C GLY A 685 4.69 14.43 4.85
N ASP A 686 4.71 15.65 5.41
CA ASP A 686 4.87 16.90 4.66
C ASP A 686 6.31 17.42 4.69
N ASP A 687 7.13 16.92 5.60
CA ASP A 687 8.33 17.63 6.07
C ASP A 687 9.65 16.91 5.78
N LEU A 688 9.62 15.63 5.41
CA LEU A 688 10.80 14.84 5.07
C LEU A 688 10.73 14.38 3.62
N LEU A 689 11.73 14.74 2.82
CA LEU A 689 11.90 14.25 1.45
C LEU A 689 12.98 13.16 1.44
N VAL A 690 12.64 12.00 0.88
CA VAL A 690 13.50 10.83 0.81
C VAL A 690 13.76 10.50 -0.66
N ALA A 691 15.03 10.34 -1.03
CA ALA A 691 15.42 9.94 -2.38
C ALA A 691 16.40 8.76 -2.32
N PRO A 692 15.90 7.52 -2.20
CA PRO A 692 16.73 6.31 -2.13
C PRO A 692 17.64 6.14 -3.34
N VAL A 693 18.76 5.45 -3.13
CA VAL A 693 19.66 5.04 -4.21
C VAL A 693 19.26 3.66 -4.68
N VAL A 694 18.63 3.60 -5.86
CA VAL A 694 18.09 2.36 -6.45
C VAL A 694 18.84 1.94 -7.71
N THR A 695 20.07 2.44 -7.89
CA THR A 695 20.93 2.12 -9.04
C THR A 695 22.27 1.61 -8.52
N ALA A 696 22.65 0.41 -8.94
CA ALA A 696 23.89 -0.24 -8.50
C ALA A 696 25.13 0.61 -8.78
N GLY A 697 26.03 0.70 -7.80
CA GLY A 697 27.27 1.47 -7.84
C GLY A 697 27.09 2.98 -7.79
N ALA A 698 25.87 3.51 -7.69
CA ALA A 698 25.65 4.95 -7.65
C ALA A 698 26.06 5.54 -6.28
N THR A 699 26.80 6.64 -6.33
CA THR A 699 27.29 7.38 -5.16
C THR A 699 26.83 8.83 -5.13
N GLU A 700 25.99 9.23 -6.07
CA GLU A 700 25.34 10.54 -6.18
C GLU A 700 23.90 10.34 -6.63
N ARG A 701 23.00 11.26 -6.24
CA ARG A 701 21.58 11.20 -6.61
C ARG A 701 21.09 12.57 -7.05
N THR A 702 20.38 12.61 -8.17
CA THR A 702 19.73 13.83 -8.70
C THR A 702 18.22 13.68 -8.67
N PHE A 703 17.49 14.62 -8.08
CA PHE A 703 16.01 14.61 -8.01
C PHE A 703 15.45 16.03 -7.96
N SER A 704 14.18 16.19 -8.36
CA SER A 704 13.48 17.47 -8.27
C SER A 704 13.12 17.80 -6.83
N LEU A 705 13.41 19.03 -6.41
CA LEU A 705 13.19 19.52 -5.05
C LEU A 705 12.00 20.48 -5.03
N PRO A 706 10.94 20.24 -4.23
CA PRO A 706 9.80 21.14 -4.10
C PRO A 706 10.20 22.56 -3.73
N ALA A 707 9.41 23.55 -4.14
CA ALA A 707 9.65 24.94 -3.79
C ALA A 707 9.74 25.16 -2.28
N GLY A 708 10.54 26.15 -1.88
CA GLY A 708 10.89 26.39 -0.48
C GLY A 708 12.27 25.88 -0.15
N ALA A 709 12.66 25.98 1.12
CA ALA A 709 13.99 25.62 1.55
C ALA A 709 14.02 24.29 2.28
N TRP A 710 15.00 23.49 1.93
CA TRP A 710 15.22 22.15 2.43
C TRP A 710 16.63 22.05 3.01
N VAL A 711 16.78 21.28 4.08
CA VAL A 711 18.05 21.12 4.79
C VAL A 711 18.41 19.64 4.81
N ASP A 712 19.59 19.32 4.32
CA ASP A 712 20.12 17.95 4.34
C ASP A 712 20.27 17.46 5.79
N TRP A 713 19.64 16.33 6.09
CA TRP A 713 19.52 15.80 7.44
C TRP A 713 20.87 15.49 8.09
N TRP A 714 21.85 15.08 7.29
CA TRP A 714 23.15 14.59 7.75
C TRP A 714 24.18 15.71 7.88
N THR A 715 24.21 16.61 6.91
CA THR A 715 25.24 17.65 6.78
C THR A 715 24.78 19.01 7.26
N GLY A 716 23.47 19.23 7.39
CA GLY A 716 22.89 20.55 7.68
C GLY A 716 22.98 21.53 6.51
N ALA A 717 23.40 21.07 5.32
CA ALA A 717 23.48 21.91 4.14
C ALA A 717 22.08 22.37 3.72
N ARG A 718 21.93 23.67 3.44
CA ARG A 718 20.67 24.25 3.01
C ARG A 718 20.60 24.34 1.49
N HIS A 719 19.46 23.94 0.95
CA HIS A 719 19.14 23.93 -0.48
C HIS A 719 17.83 24.70 -0.71
N GLU A 720 17.83 25.60 -1.69
CA GLU A 720 16.61 26.25 -2.16
C GLU A 720 16.01 25.40 -3.29
N GLY A 721 14.75 25.03 -3.15
CA GLY A 721 14.04 24.19 -4.11
C GLY A 721 13.40 24.97 -5.26
N GLY A 722 12.55 24.27 -6.03
CA GLY A 722 12.01 24.75 -7.30
C GLY A 722 12.86 24.35 -8.52
N GLY A 723 13.68 23.31 -8.38
CA GLY A 723 14.54 22.77 -9.43
C GLY A 723 15.19 21.45 -8.99
N ASP A 724 16.07 20.92 -9.82
CA ASP A 724 16.78 19.68 -9.50
C ASP A 724 17.95 19.91 -8.54
N LEU A 725 18.11 19.00 -7.59
CA LEU A 725 19.24 18.92 -6.67
C LEU A 725 20.03 17.66 -6.96
N THR A 726 21.34 17.80 -7.16
CA THR A 726 22.31 16.69 -7.12
C THR A 726 23.03 16.70 -5.79
N THR A 727 23.02 15.59 -5.07
CA THR A 727 23.70 15.42 -3.78
C THR A 727 24.54 14.14 -3.75
N ALA A 728 25.55 14.13 -2.88
CA ALA A 728 26.33 12.94 -2.59
C ALA A 728 25.44 11.91 -1.89
N ALA A 729 25.51 10.68 -2.35
CA ALA A 729 24.79 9.53 -1.82
C ALA A 729 25.74 8.33 -1.74
N PRO A 730 26.88 8.44 -1.03
CA PRO A 730 27.77 7.31 -0.87
C PRO A 730 27.02 6.13 -0.24
N LEU A 731 27.58 4.93 -0.36
CA LEU A 731 27.07 3.79 0.40
C LEU A 731 27.00 4.18 1.89
N GLU A 732 25.94 3.78 2.59
CA GLU A 732 25.67 4.08 4.00
C GLU A 732 25.03 5.46 4.27
N VAL A 733 24.78 6.26 3.24
CA VAL A 733 24.08 7.56 3.33
C VAL A 733 22.99 7.66 2.26
N ILE A 734 21.74 7.64 2.73
CA ILE A 734 20.56 7.96 1.91
C ILE A 734 20.30 9.48 1.87
N PRO A 735 20.08 10.09 0.71
CA PRO A 735 19.59 11.46 0.62
C PRO A 735 18.26 11.64 1.38
N LEU A 736 18.32 12.45 2.44
CA LEU A 736 17.20 12.77 3.31
C LEU A 736 17.25 14.27 3.61
N LEU A 737 16.18 14.98 3.26
CA LEU A 737 16.06 16.42 3.50
C LEU A 737 14.85 16.70 4.38
N VAL A 738 14.98 17.68 5.27
CA VAL A 738 13.87 18.23 6.05
C VAL A 738 13.52 19.63 5.55
N ARG A 739 12.22 19.93 5.49
CA ARG A 739 11.74 21.28 5.19
C ARG A 739 12.21 22.25 6.30
N ALA A 740 12.82 23.36 5.91
CA ALA A 740 13.31 24.35 6.88
C ALA A 740 12.14 24.89 7.73
N GLY A 741 12.34 24.92 9.06
CA GLY A 741 11.33 25.32 10.04
C GLY A 741 10.38 24.20 10.50
N ALA A 742 10.41 23.02 9.88
CA ALA A 742 9.58 21.89 10.29
C ALA A 742 10.14 21.19 11.54
N PRO A 743 9.38 21.14 12.66
CA PRO A 743 9.79 20.37 13.82
C PRO A 743 9.47 18.89 13.64
N ILE A 744 10.47 18.02 13.77
CA ILE A 744 10.34 16.56 13.65
C ILE A 744 10.45 15.94 15.06
N PRO A 745 9.32 15.55 15.70
CA PRO A 745 9.34 14.87 16.98
C PRO A 745 9.91 13.46 16.87
N MET A 746 10.70 13.07 17.86
CA MET A 746 11.43 11.82 17.92
C MET A 746 11.58 11.31 19.35
N PHE A 747 11.90 10.02 19.49
CA PHE A 747 12.41 9.47 20.75
C PHE A 747 13.87 9.82 20.99
N HIS A 748 14.32 9.55 22.22
CA HIS A 748 15.70 9.73 22.67
C HIS A 748 16.71 8.97 21.77
N PRO A 749 17.92 9.51 21.55
CA PRO A 749 18.97 8.88 20.74
C PRO A 749 19.43 7.47 21.14
N GLU A 750 19.05 6.97 22.32
CA GLU A 750 19.45 5.65 22.85
C GLU A 750 18.28 4.65 22.86
N ILE A 751 17.13 4.98 22.26
CA ILE A 751 15.96 4.09 22.25
C ILE A 751 16.28 2.71 21.62
N ASP A 752 15.83 1.63 22.28
CA ASP A 752 16.07 0.25 21.85
C ASP A 752 14.79 -0.53 21.54
N THR A 753 13.68 -0.18 22.19
CA THR A 753 12.39 -0.84 22.00
C THR A 753 11.20 0.02 22.41
N LEU A 754 10.01 -0.33 21.93
CA LEU A 754 8.73 0.25 22.34
C LEU A 754 7.88 -0.71 23.17
N VAL A 755 8.44 -1.86 23.51
CA VAL A 755 7.82 -2.84 24.39
C VAL A 755 8.48 -2.75 25.75
N ALA A 756 7.71 -2.45 26.79
CA ALA A 756 8.24 -2.39 28.15
C ALA A 756 8.77 -3.78 28.59
N PRO A 757 10.06 -3.90 28.94
CA PRO A 757 10.62 -5.15 29.44
C PRO A 757 9.97 -5.58 30.76
N THR A 758 9.69 -6.87 30.93
CA THR A 758 9.20 -7.40 32.21
C THR A 758 10.29 -7.54 33.28
N ALA A 759 11.54 -7.69 32.84
CA ALA A 759 12.72 -7.62 33.70
C ALA A 759 13.36 -6.23 33.55
N VAL A 760 13.65 -5.57 34.67
CA VAL A 760 14.31 -4.26 34.64
C VAL A 760 15.80 -4.48 34.35
N ASP A 761 16.17 -4.34 33.08
CA ASP A 761 17.55 -4.16 32.66
C ASP A 761 17.78 -2.67 32.34
N PRO A 762 18.60 -1.94 33.13
CA PRO A 762 18.88 -0.54 32.86
C PRO A 762 19.63 -0.31 31.54
N ALA A 763 20.16 -1.35 30.90
CA ALA A 763 20.78 -1.27 29.58
C ALA A 763 19.76 -1.27 28.43
N ILE A 764 18.48 -1.55 28.69
CA ILE A 764 17.42 -1.54 27.67
C ILE A 764 16.60 -0.25 27.81
N HIS A 765 16.73 0.63 26.84
CA HIS A 765 16.00 1.89 26.81
C HIS A 765 14.66 1.70 26.09
N ALA A 766 13.56 1.66 26.85
CA ALA A 766 12.22 1.47 26.32
C ALA A 766 11.34 2.73 26.39
N ALA A 767 10.46 2.92 25.41
CA ALA A 767 9.42 3.95 25.43
C ALA A 767 8.09 3.38 24.95
N THR A 768 7.06 3.39 25.79
CA THR A 768 5.74 2.81 25.43
C THR A 768 4.74 3.83 24.91
N ASP A 769 5.00 5.13 25.10
CA ASP A 769 4.12 6.21 24.68
C ASP A 769 4.84 7.13 23.66
N PRO A 770 4.47 7.12 22.37
CA PRO A 770 4.95 8.05 21.36
C PRO A 770 4.68 9.54 21.66
N GLY A 771 3.82 9.85 22.63
CA GLY A 771 3.56 11.19 23.16
C GLY A 771 4.25 11.51 24.49
N GLY A 772 5.02 10.58 25.08
CA GLY A 772 5.41 10.58 26.50
C GLY A 772 6.61 11.46 26.92
N ASP A 773 6.84 11.47 28.24
CA ASP A 773 7.53 12.42 29.15
C ASP A 773 8.76 13.24 28.69
N ARG A 774 9.47 12.82 27.63
CA ARG A 774 10.66 13.55 27.14
C ARG A 774 10.87 13.43 25.63
N LEU A 775 10.19 14.31 24.90
CA LEU A 775 10.20 14.36 23.44
C LEU A 775 11.49 15.01 22.92
N TRP A 776 12.16 14.37 21.96
CA TRP A 776 13.22 15.01 21.19
C TRP A 776 12.63 15.64 19.94
N VAL A 777 13.13 16.80 19.52
CA VAL A 777 12.58 17.53 18.38
C VAL A 777 13.73 18.04 17.53
N ARG A 778 13.94 17.43 16.36
CA ARG A 778 14.92 17.94 15.40
C ARG A 778 14.27 18.98 14.51
N VAL A 779 14.93 20.11 14.33
CA VAL A 779 14.42 21.22 13.52
C VAL A 779 15.58 22.04 12.94
N ALA A 780 15.44 22.51 11.70
CA ALA A 780 16.35 23.48 11.12
C ALA A 780 15.72 24.89 11.15
N PRO A 781 16.49 25.97 11.32
CA PRO A 781 15.97 27.33 11.23
C PRO A 781 15.25 27.60 9.89
N GLY A 782 14.05 28.19 9.95
CA GLY A 782 13.26 28.49 8.75
C GLY A 782 12.04 29.37 9.03
N PRO A 783 11.08 29.44 8.08
CA PRO A 783 9.76 30.00 8.32
C PRO A 783 9.05 29.31 9.49
N ALA A 784 8.07 29.96 10.10
CA ALA A 784 7.37 29.37 11.23
C ALA A 784 6.75 28.01 10.89
N GLY A 785 7.01 27.00 11.72
CA GLY A 785 6.50 25.64 11.56
C GLY A 785 6.03 25.07 12.90
N ALA A 786 5.12 24.10 12.82
CA ALA A 786 4.54 23.44 13.97
C ALA A 786 4.22 21.98 13.65
N PHE A 787 4.35 21.11 14.66
CA PHE A 787 3.92 19.72 14.57
C PHE A 787 3.26 19.28 15.88
N THR A 788 2.17 18.51 15.78
CA THR A 788 1.45 17.99 16.94
C THR A 788 1.57 16.47 17.00
N THR A 789 2.08 15.93 18.11
CA THR A 789 2.18 14.47 18.32
C THR A 789 0.79 13.86 18.55
N ALA A 790 0.68 12.52 18.45
CA ALA A 790 -0.57 11.82 18.77
C ALA A 790 -1.01 12.04 20.24
N GLY A 791 -0.07 12.29 21.15
CA GLY A 791 -0.34 12.66 22.55
C GLY A 791 -0.77 14.12 22.76
N GLY A 792 -0.88 14.93 21.70
CA GLY A 792 -1.35 16.32 21.75
C GLY A 792 -0.28 17.35 22.11
N VAL A 793 0.99 16.96 22.21
CA VAL A 793 2.10 17.91 22.41
C VAL A 793 2.37 18.61 21.08
N THR A 794 2.24 19.93 21.07
CA THR A 794 2.56 20.75 19.89
C THR A 794 3.93 21.39 20.06
N VAL A 795 4.84 21.16 19.13
CA VAL A 795 6.18 21.75 19.10
C VAL A 795 6.27 22.72 17.93
N ARG A 796 6.97 23.85 18.12
CA ARG A 796 7.05 24.93 17.12
C ARG A 796 8.44 25.53 17.03
N GLN A 797 8.70 26.07 15.86
CA GLN A 797 9.83 26.95 15.58
C GLN A 797 9.29 28.22 14.89
N ALA A 798 9.89 29.38 15.18
CA ALA A 798 9.60 30.61 14.45
C ALA A 798 10.82 31.55 14.44
N PRO A 799 11.04 32.33 13.35
CA PRO A 799 12.03 33.39 13.36
C PRO A 799 11.52 34.59 14.18
N THR A 800 12.40 35.19 14.98
CA THR A 800 12.10 36.41 15.74
C THR A 800 12.51 37.66 14.94
N ALA A 801 11.96 38.82 15.32
CA ALA A 801 12.35 40.10 14.73
C ALA A 801 13.84 40.46 14.91
N ALA A 802 14.50 39.87 15.91
CA ALA A 802 15.92 40.05 16.19
C ALA A 802 16.82 39.04 15.44
N GLY A 803 16.26 38.22 14.56
CA GLY A 803 17.00 37.18 13.81
C GLY A 803 17.29 35.90 14.60
N ALA A 804 16.94 35.85 15.89
CA ALA A 804 16.98 34.62 16.68
C ALA A 804 15.89 33.63 16.25
N THR A 805 16.10 32.34 16.52
CA THR A 805 15.10 31.27 16.33
C THR A 805 14.40 31.00 17.65
N GLU A 806 13.09 31.23 17.73
CA GLU A 806 12.27 30.83 18.88
C GLU A 806 11.82 29.38 18.70
N LEU A 807 12.02 28.58 19.75
CA LEU A 807 11.58 27.20 19.87
C LEU A 807 10.57 27.14 21.01
N SER A 808 9.41 26.55 20.78
CA SER A 808 8.34 26.51 21.78
C SER A 808 7.55 25.22 21.76
N ARG A 809 6.82 24.97 22.85
CA ARG A 809 5.91 23.83 22.96
C ARG A 809 4.65 24.17 23.76
N ASP A 810 3.56 23.52 23.39
CA ASP A 810 2.31 23.46 24.16
C ASP A 810 2.01 22.00 24.53
N GLY A 811 1.40 21.80 25.71
CA GLY A 811 1.16 20.47 26.29
C GLY A 811 2.15 20.14 27.42
N ALA A 812 1.88 19.13 28.23
CA ALA A 812 2.76 18.72 29.34
C ALA A 812 3.95 17.87 28.85
N GLY A 813 5.03 17.83 29.62
CA GLY A 813 6.23 17.02 29.33
C GLY A 813 7.50 17.84 29.13
N ALA A 814 8.67 17.19 29.28
CA ALA A 814 9.95 17.79 28.92
C ALA A 814 10.18 17.70 27.41
N VAL A 815 10.89 18.67 26.84
CA VAL A 815 11.26 18.65 25.41
C VAL A 815 12.75 18.93 25.27
N VAL A 816 13.41 18.16 24.42
CA VAL A 816 14.78 18.44 23.97
C VAL A 816 14.72 18.90 22.52
N PHE A 817 15.17 20.11 22.25
CA PHE A 817 15.31 20.58 20.88
C PHE A 817 16.71 20.29 20.34
N GLU A 818 16.76 19.69 19.15
CA GLU A 818 17.92 19.53 18.26
C GLU A 818 17.83 20.57 17.14
N LEU A 819 18.39 21.76 17.36
CA LEU A 819 18.50 22.79 16.33
C LEU A 819 19.77 22.55 15.51
N PHE A 820 19.63 21.98 14.33
CA PHE A 820 20.76 21.67 13.44
C PHE A 820 20.83 22.64 12.25
N GLY A 821 21.97 22.66 11.54
CA GLY A 821 22.21 23.66 10.49
C GLY A 821 22.20 25.10 11.01
N ALA A 822 22.52 25.31 12.29
CA ALA A 822 22.46 26.63 12.94
C ALA A 822 23.64 27.55 12.58
N GLY A 823 24.60 27.06 11.78
CA GLY A 823 25.86 27.76 11.52
C GLY A 823 26.59 28.06 12.83
N ALA A 824 27.36 29.16 12.91
CA ALA A 824 28.15 29.54 14.09
C ALA A 824 27.35 30.15 15.27
N GLY A 825 26.03 30.27 15.15
CA GLY A 825 25.15 30.85 16.18
C GLY A 825 24.82 29.89 17.31
N GLY A 826 23.73 30.14 18.03
CA GLY A 826 23.04 29.04 18.71
C GLY A 826 23.07 29.00 20.23
N ALA A 827 23.59 30.02 20.92
CA ALA A 827 23.42 30.09 22.38
C ALA A 827 21.96 30.42 22.74
N PRO A 828 21.36 29.78 23.76
CA PRO A 828 20.06 30.19 24.27
C PRO A 828 20.13 31.59 24.89
N VAL A 829 19.11 32.40 24.59
CA VAL A 829 18.99 33.78 25.08
C VAL A 829 18.37 33.77 26.48
N GLY A 830 19.02 34.47 27.43
CA GLY A 830 18.58 34.60 28.81
C GLY A 830 19.58 34.04 29.83
N ASP A 831 19.36 34.35 31.10
CA ASP A 831 20.21 33.88 32.21
C ASP A 831 19.77 32.49 32.70
N GLY A 832 20.70 31.75 33.33
CA GLY A 832 20.39 30.48 34.02
C GLY A 832 20.60 29.20 33.22
N TRP A 833 20.98 29.29 31.94
CA TRP A 833 21.32 28.14 31.10
C TRP A 833 22.71 27.58 31.42
N ILE A 834 22.81 26.26 31.62
CA ILE A 834 24.08 25.57 31.88
C ILE A 834 24.57 24.93 30.59
N ARG A 835 25.75 25.33 30.10
CA ARG A 835 26.38 24.69 28.94
C ARG A 835 27.07 23.40 29.35
N VAL A 836 26.71 22.27 28.75
CA VAL A 836 27.46 21.03 28.78
C VAL A 836 28.63 21.17 27.80
N SER A 837 29.86 21.05 28.30
CA SER A 837 31.07 21.31 27.51
C SER A 837 31.39 20.22 26.50
N ASP A 838 31.05 18.96 26.84
CA ASP A 838 31.16 17.81 25.96
C ASP A 838 29.76 17.49 25.40
N PRO A 839 29.49 17.75 24.11
CA PRO A 839 28.19 17.49 23.52
C PRO A 839 27.77 16.02 23.60
N ALA A 840 28.72 15.08 23.60
CA ALA A 840 28.42 13.65 23.74
C ALA A 840 27.89 13.29 25.14
N ALA A 841 28.16 14.12 26.15
CA ALA A 841 27.64 13.96 27.52
C ALA A 841 26.29 14.65 27.73
N PHE A 842 25.71 15.27 26.70
CA PHE A 842 24.41 15.92 26.82
C PHE A 842 23.30 14.86 26.89
N ASP A 843 22.70 14.73 28.07
CA ASP A 843 21.58 13.83 28.33
C ASP A 843 20.22 14.51 28.21
N GLY A 844 20.20 15.80 27.85
CA GLY A 844 19.09 16.75 27.76
C GLY A 844 18.34 17.10 29.04
N THR A 845 19.04 17.04 30.17
CA THR A 845 18.58 17.62 31.44
C THR A 845 17.98 19.02 31.26
N PRO A 846 16.77 19.31 31.81
CA PRO A 846 16.16 20.63 31.73
C PRO A 846 17.06 21.78 32.20
N GLY A 847 17.06 22.90 31.46
CA GLY A 847 17.90 24.07 31.74
C GLY A 847 19.35 23.94 31.28
N THR A 848 19.71 22.84 30.62
CA THR A 848 21.03 22.64 30.04
C THR A 848 21.00 22.75 28.52
N TRP A 849 22.15 23.04 27.93
CA TRP A 849 22.33 23.04 26.48
C TRP A 849 23.74 22.58 26.10
N ALA A 850 23.88 22.05 24.89
CA ALA A 850 25.16 21.68 24.31
C ALA A 850 25.25 22.15 22.86
N ARG A 851 26.46 22.22 22.32
CA ARG A 851 26.70 22.57 20.92
C ARG A 851 27.88 21.82 20.36
N ASP A 852 27.69 21.26 19.17
CA ASP A 852 28.70 20.61 18.36
C ASP A 852 28.79 21.34 17.01
N ASP A 853 29.95 21.91 16.71
CA ASP A 853 30.21 22.66 15.47
C ASP A 853 30.39 21.74 14.24
N GLU A 854 30.76 20.47 14.45
CA GLU A 854 31.02 19.50 13.39
C GLU A 854 29.74 18.71 13.02
N ALA A 855 28.83 18.53 13.98
CA ALA A 855 27.56 17.85 13.73
C ALA A 855 26.61 18.65 12.84
N ALA A 856 26.34 18.13 11.64
CA ALA A 856 25.29 18.61 10.72
C ALA A 856 25.23 20.13 10.56
N GLY A 857 26.37 20.77 10.25
CA GLY A 857 26.44 22.21 9.98
C GLY A 857 26.30 23.08 11.23
N GLY A 858 26.59 22.52 12.41
CA GLY A 858 26.45 23.15 13.72
C GLY A 858 25.11 22.80 14.36
N THR A 859 25.14 21.86 15.32
CA THR A 859 23.96 21.41 16.06
C THR A 859 23.98 21.94 17.49
N VAL A 860 22.83 22.43 17.94
CA VAL A 860 22.58 22.87 19.31
C VAL A 860 21.49 22.01 19.92
N TRP A 861 21.79 21.44 21.08
CA TRP A 861 20.80 20.74 21.88
C TRP A 861 20.36 21.59 23.06
N ILE A 862 19.05 21.68 23.33
CA ILE A 862 18.50 22.44 24.46
C ILE A 862 17.46 21.60 25.21
N GLY A 863 17.67 21.39 26.51
CA GLY A 863 16.69 20.77 27.39
C GLY A 863 15.70 21.81 27.94
N LEU A 864 14.49 21.86 27.38
CA LEU A 864 13.43 22.78 27.83
C LEU A 864 12.65 22.16 29.01
N ALA A 865 12.47 22.95 30.07
CA ALA A 865 11.80 22.48 31.28
C ALA A 865 10.28 22.29 31.09
N PRO A 866 9.64 21.36 31.85
CA PRO A 866 8.20 21.09 31.76
C PRO A 866 7.27 22.27 32.10
N ASP A 867 7.78 23.34 32.70
CA ASP A 867 7.09 24.60 32.99
C ASP A 867 7.47 25.75 32.03
N ALA A 868 8.56 25.61 31.28
CA ALA A 868 8.99 26.59 30.28
C ALA A 868 8.32 26.35 28.91
N THR A 869 7.67 27.37 28.37
CA THR A 869 6.90 27.25 27.10
C THR A 869 7.73 27.56 25.86
N ALA A 870 8.81 28.35 25.98
CA ALA A 870 9.62 28.78 24.85
C ALA A 870 11.07 29.13 25.23
N VAL A 871 11.97 29.10 24.25
CA VAL A 871 13.35 29.57 24.32
C VAL A 871 13.76 30.20 22.99
N ALA A 872 14.43 31.35 23.04
CA ALA A 872 15.02 31.97 21.86
C ALA A 872 16.50 31.59 21.72
N ILE A 873 16.93 31.29 20.50
CA ILE A 873 18.29 30.84 20.17
C ILE A 873 18.96 31.90 19.30
N ALA A 874 20.07 32.44 19.77
CA ALA A 874 20.76 33.55 19.11
C ALA A 874 21.26 33.18 17.70
N PRO A 875 21.22 34.10 16.72
CA PRO A 875 21.77 33.85 15.39
C PRO A 875 23.30 33.75 15.41
N ALA A 876 23.89 33.33 14.29
CA ALA A 876 25.32 33.54 14.06
C ALA A 876 25.59 35.05 13.98
N ASN A 877 26.55 35.55 14.77
CA ASN A 877 26.97 36.96 14.76
C ASN A 877 27.61 37.38 13.45
#